data_AF-A0A0M1IWL4-F1
#
_entry.id   AF-A0A0M1IWL4-F1
#
_cell.length_a   1.000
_cell.length_b   1.000
_cell.length_c   1.000
_cell.angle_alpha   90.00
_cell.angle_beta   90.00
_cell.angle_gamma   90.00
#
_symmetry.space_group_name_H-M   'P 1'
#
loop_
_entity.id
_entity.type
_entity.pdbx_description
1 polymer ?
#
loop_
_entity_poly.entity_id
_entity_poly.type
_entity_poly.pdbx_seq_one_letter_code
_entity_poly.pdbx_strand_id
1 'polypeptide(L)'
;MPREFVEYTNDLPIKVSMQNIKRSPIHWHNAMEVIYVLEGSIKIIIETESHRVNKQEIGIINPEEAHSIKSITNNNKVLIFQIDTSFFNKYYDIENMFFYTDFSAPEAQKHEKYDVLRKYLSTLLCEIAQKGDNYEDVVEENLVDLLYHLINNFHYLIYDEEELKENEVQFERYDRIIKYIYSNYNNKISIQDIARLEFLSSHYLSNEMKNKVGYSFNDFVNLTRVEEAIKLLLDTDKTISEISEELGFSHTRYFNKHFKKHYKCTPMQYRKKYKVDEETYENLKVYEKLKLKDAYEYLMHYLEDYPRFNYEGKIIKINVDLSKDTNELEEIWHDIINLGSAKEILKGNHGELIKEFQKYVECEYAIIQNIFSKDMNVFSTEKDKFFNWYEIRQVFEFIYDLDLKPAILIDFNKYEVEFFLALFKDFMDYFTDFFGDKEIKKWRFYLKNYSDKNSDILESFLQEYEDIEFVNWDLDYKEVNNIYDTAYMLPYILNQYLNEKSNVIFLTTFDEIYGGEYINNELFYGGSGIINRQGIKKPSYYAYYLLSKLGNEVIEKGDGYIITKEDDHIQILVYSHSEELESLISLEDLYKRRGLKETAEKKFSINIAALPYNYKIVTYKIDEGKGSSYNNWLSMGRPKRIDEYERDLLIQSSVPNIKLGFAKKSPIYNIVSKIEGYGAFLFILERV
;
A
#
# COMPACT_ATOMS: atom_id res chain seq x y z
N MET A 1 12.24 42.59 -20.40
CA MET A 1 11.00 42.17 -21.09
C MET A 1 10.18 41.36 -20.08
N PRO A 2 8.88 41.62 -19.93
CA PRO A 2 7.98 40.76 -19.15
C PRO A 2 7.48 39.53 -19.90
N ARG A 3 7.69 39.42 -21.22
CA ARG A 3 7.51 38.13 -21.90
C ARG A 3 8.65 37.18 -21.55
N GLU A 4 8.32 36.02 -20.99
CA GLU A 4 9.27 34.95 -20.69
C GLU A 4 9.14 33.80 -21.69
N PHE A 5 10.28 33.18 -22.02
CA PHE A 5 10.34 31.98 -22.83
C PHE A 5 10.62 30.78 -21.94
N VAL A 6 9.68 29.83 -21.93
CA VAL A 6 9.84 28.58 -21.19
C VAL A 6 10.70 27.62 -21.99
N GLU A 7 11.93 27.43 -21.55
CA GLU A 7 12.79 26.37 -22.08
C GLU A 7 12.43 25.03 -21.41
N TYR A 8 11.95 24.09 -22.22
CA TYR A 8 11.68 22.71 -21.85
C TYR A 8 12.95 21.85 -21.93
N THR A 9 13.07 20.86 -21.05
CA THR A 9 14.25 19.97 -20.99
C THR A 9 14.02 18.70 -21.80
N ASN A 10 14.99 18.29 -22.63
CA ASN A 10 15.08 16.96 -23.26
C ASN A 10 13.77 16.46 -23.93
N ASP A 11 13.32 17.16 -24.98
CA ASP A 11 12.13 16.79 -25.79
C ASP A 11 10.79 16.63 -25.03
N LEU A 12 10.75 16.86 -23.72
CA LEU A 12 9.52 16.75 -22.93
C LEU A 12 8.68 18.02 -23.00
N PRO A 13 7.35 17.92 -23.14
CA PRO A 13 6.43 19.06 -23.18
C PRO A 13 6.13 19.65 -21.78
N ILE A 14 7.06 19.52 -20.83
CA ILE A 14 6.90 20.00 -19.45
C ILE A 14 8.24 20.37 -18.81
N LYS A 15 8.21 21.41 -17.98
CA LYS A 15 9.29 21.80 -17.07
C LYS A 15 8.76 21.87 -15.65
N VAL A 16 9.47 21.26 -14.70
CA VAL A 16 9.10 21.30 -13.28
C VAL A 16 10.23 21.93 -12.47
N SER A 17 9.88 22.86 -11.58
CA SER A 17 10.82 23.47 -10.65
C SER A 17 10.23 23.58 -9.24
N MET A 18 11.08 23.54 -8.22
CA MET A 18 10.71 23.80 -6.83
C MET A 18 11.44 25.05 -6.36
N GLN A 19 10.70 25.99 -5.75
CA GLN A 19 11.23 27.29 -5.39
C GLN A 19 10.70 27.78 -4.04
N ASN A 20 11.52 28.58 -3.35
CA ASN A 20 11.08 29.47 -2.27
C ASN A 20 10.97 30.88 -2.84
N ILE A 21 9.75 31.33 -3.09
CA ILE A 21 9.45 32.55 -3.85
C ILE A 21 9.24 33.70 -2.88
N LYS A 22 10.06 34.76 -2.95
CA LYS A 22 9.74 36.04 -2.28
C LYS A 22 8.93 36.93 -3.19
N ARG A 23 9.36 37.06 -4.44
CA ARG A 23 8.74 37.92 -5.44
C ARG A 23 9.10 37.43 -6.84
N SER A 24 8.08 37.24 -7.67
CA SER A 24 8.18 37.21 -9.12
C SER A 24 7.46 38.44 -9.67
N PRO A 25 8.13 39.32 -10.46
CA PRO A 25 7.50 40.48 -11.08
C PRO A 25 6.41 40.06 -12.10
N ILE A 26 5.70 41.05 -12.65
CA ILE A 26 4.68 40.76 -13.65
C ILE A 26 5.30 40.26 -14.94
N HIS A 27 4.78 39.14 -15.45
CA HIS A 27 5.25 38.49 -16.66
C HIS A 27 4.15 37.64 -17.31
N TRP A 28 4.44 37.16 -18.51
CA TRP A 28 3.55 36.27 -19.25
C TRP A 28 4.37 35.35 -20.15
N HIS A 29 3.83 34.17 -20.45
CA HIS A 29 4.46 33.18 -21.32
C HIS A 29 3.39 32.31 -21.98
N ASN A 30 3.77 31.52 -22.98
CA ASN A 30 2.87 30.63 -23.73
C ASN A 30 2.61 29.27 -23.05
N ALA A 31 3.34 28.93 -21.98
CA ALA A 31 3.09 27.71 -21.23
C ALA A 31 1.84 27.86 -20.34
N MET A 32 1.11 26.75 -20.15
CA MET A 32 0.20 26.63 -19.01
C MET A 32 1.04 26.41 -17.75
N GLU A 33 0.78 27.17 -16.69
CA GLU A 33 1.53 27.05 -15.45
C GLU A 33 0.63 26.58 -14.30
N VAL A 34 0.99 25.44 -13.70
CA VAL A 34 0.33 24.89 -12.51
C VAL A 34 1.24 25.09 -11.31
N ILE A 35 0.76 25.85 -10.33
CA ILE A 35 1.49 26.24 -9.13
C ILE A 35 0.94 25.47 -7.94
N TYR A 36 1.74 24.63 -7.30
CA TYR A 36 1.35 23.80 -6.16
C TYR A 36 2.16 24.16 -4.91
N VAL A 37 1.48 24.66 -3.87
CA VAL A 37 2.13 25.12 -2.63
C VAL A 37 2.25 23.97 -1.63
N LEU A 38 3.47 23.47 -1.42
CA LEU A 38 3.76 22.40 -0.46
C LEU A 38 3.89 22.90 0.99
N GLU A 39 4.37 24.14 1.14
CA GLU A 39 4.56 24.78 2.44
C GLU A 39 4.41 26.30 2.32
N GLY A 40 3.87 26.94 3.36
CA GLY A 40 3.69 28.39 3.42
C GLY A 40 2.46 28.86 2.64
N SER A 41 2.50 30.10 2.18
CA SER A 41 1.44 30.67 1.33
C SER A 41 1.99 31.76 0.43
N ILE A 42 1.43 31.83 -0.78
CA ILE A 42 1.76 32.85 -1.79
C ILE A 42 0.49 33.59 -2.22
N LYS A 43 0.72 34.74 -2.84
CA LYS A 43 -0.28 35.54 -3.52
C LYS A 43 0.04 35.53 -5.00
N ILE A 44 -0.85 34.99 -5.81
CA ILE A 44 -0.80 35.05 -7.27
C ILE A 44 -1.73 36.17 -7.71
N ILE A 45 -1.24 37.06 -8.56
CA ILE A 45 -2.05 38.10 -9.20
C ILE A 45 -2.09 37.76 -10.68
N ILE A 46 -3.26 37.39 -11.19
CA ILE A 46 -3.49 37.06 -12.61
C ILE A 46 -4.35 38.18 -13.16
N GLU A 47 -3.86 38.89 -14.16
CA GLU A 47 -4.49 40.09 -14.72
C GLU A 47 -4.87 41.14 -13.65
N THR A 48 -6.14 41.23 -13.29
CA THR A 48 -6.65 42.13 -12.23
C THR A 48 -7.02 41.42 -10.95
N GLU A 49 -7.06 40.09 -10.97
CA GLU A 49 -7.50 39.26 -9.86
C GLU A 49 -6.33 38.85 -8.97
N SER A 50 -6.64 38.58 -7.71
CA SER A 50 -5.64 38.39 -6.66
C SER A 50 -6.04 37.21 -5.82
N HIS A 51 -5.35 36.09 -6.00
CA HIS A 51 -5.62 34.82 -5.35
C HIS A 51 -4.58 34.55 -4.28
N ARG A 52 -5.05 34.14 -3.10
CA ARG A 52 -4.21 33.61 -2.04
C ARG A 52 -4.18 32.09 -2.19
N VAL A 53 -2.99 31.52 -2.28
CA VAL A 53 -2.77 30.07 -2.41
C VAL A 53 -1.99 29.61 -1.18
N ASN A 54 -2.63 28.77 -0.38
CA ASN A 54 -2.10 28.23 0.87
C ASN A 54 -1.53 26.83 0.66
N LYS A 55 -0.93 26.28 1.72
CA LYS A 55 -0.44 24.89 1.75
C LYS A 55 -1.52 23.92 1.23
N GLN A 56 -1.09 22.98 0.39
CA GLN A 56 -1.88 21.98 -0.33
C GLN A 56 -2.82 22.52 -1.43
N GLU A 57 -2.90 23.83 -1.64
CA GLU A 57 -3.69 24.42 -2.71
C GLU A 57 -2.86 24.57 -4.00
N ILE A 58 -3.57 24.49 -5.12
CA ILE A 58 -3.08 24.56 -6.49
C ILE A 58 -3.67 25.80 -7.14
N GLY A 59 -2.86 26.52 -7.91
CA GLY A 59 -3.34 27.51 -8.87
C GLY A 59 -2.98 27.14 -10.28
N ILE A 60 -3.86 27.46 -11.22
CA ILE A 60 -3.62 27.30 -12.66
C ILE A 60 -3.59 28.68 -13.28
N ILE A 61 -2.59 28.92 -14.13
CA ILE A 61 -2.43 30.11 -14.95
C ILE A 61 -2.45 29.64 -16.41
N ASN A 62 -3.38 30.19 -17.19
CA ASN A 62 -3.55 29.80 -18.59
C ASN A 62 -2.47 30.45 -19.47
N PRO A 63 -2.20 29.88 -20.66
CA PRO A 63 -1.30 30.50 -21.63
C PRO A 63 -1.62 31.97 -21.87
N GLU A 64 -0.57 32.77 -21.92
CA GLU A 64 -0.60 34.21 -22.16
C GLU A 64 -1.32 35.09 -21.11
N GLU A 65 -1.77 34.55 -19.98
CA GLU A 65 -2.27 35.37 -18.87
C GLU A 65 -1.08 36.07 -18.17
N ALA A 66 -1.15 37.40 -18.07
CA ALA A 66 -0.13 38.18 -17.37
C ALA A 66 -0.29 38.03 -15.86
N HIS A 67 0.76 37.58 -15.18
CA HIS A 67 0.69 37.25 -13.77
C HIS A 67 1.94 37.64 -12.98
N SER A 68 1.80 37.73 -11.66
CA SER A 68 2.91 37.96 -10.73
C SER A 68 2.70 37.19 -9.43
N ILE A 69 3.80 36.83 -8.76
CA ILE A 69 3.77 36.01 -7.54
C ILE A 69 4.46 36.77 -6.41
N LYS A 70 3.87 36.78 -5.22
CA LYS A 70 4.48 37.35 -4.02
C LYS A 70 4.30 36.42 -2.85
N SER A 71 5.32 36.31 -2.01
CA SER A 71 5.16 35.57 -0.76
C SER A 71 4.18 36.26 0.18
N ILE A 72 3.39 35.48 0.89
CA ILE A 72 2.63 35.93 2.07
C ILE A 72 3.40 35.55 3.34
N THR A 73 4.02 34.37 3.36
CA THR A 73 4.81 33.86 4.50
C THR A 73 6.30 34.15 4.36
N ASN A 74 7.05 34.05 5.46
CA ASN A 74 8.52 34.23 5.41
C ASN A 74 9.22 33.08 4.67
N ASN A 75 8.66 31.89 4.67
CA ASN A 75 9.18 30.76 3.92
C ASN A 75 8.03 30.10 3.15
N ASN A 76 8.29 29.65 1.93
CA ASN A 76 7.37 28.81 1.18
C ASN A 76 8.16 27.79 0.35
N LYS A 77 7.48 26.70 0.02
CA LYS A 77 7.99 25.68 -0.90
C LYS A 77 6.92 25.46 -1.95
N VAL A 78 7.21 25.88 -3.17
CA VAL A 78 6.25 25.93 -4.27
C VAL A 78 6.79 25.11 -5.43
N LEU A 79 5.98 24.19 -5.93
CA LEU A 79 6.20 23.52 -7.19
C LEU A 79 5.56 24.32 -8.32
N ILE A 80 6.28 24.45 -9.42
CA ILE A 80 5.83 25.13 -10.63
C ILE A 80 5.99 24.14 -11.78
N PHE A 81 4.87 23.78 -12.41
CA PHE A 81 4.79 22.93 -13.58
C PHE A 81 4.44 23.81 -14.78
N GLN A 82 5.37 24.01 -15.70
CA GLN A 82 5.16 24.76 -16.93
C GLN A 82 5.00 23.76 -18.08
N ILE A 83 3.81 23.68 -18.65
CA ILE A 83 3.41 22.67 -19.63
C ILE A 83 3.27 23.33 -21.01
N ASP A 84 3.83 22.70 -22.04
CA ASP A 84 3.64 23.08 -23.44
C ASP A 84 2.25 22.64 -23.91
N THR A 85 1.36 23.61 -24.12
CA THR A 85 -0.01 23.32 -24.57
C THR A 85 -0.08 22.83 -26.01
N SER A 86 0.94 23.07 -26.84
CA SER A 86 0.99 22.56 -28.22
C SER A 86 1.07 21.02 -28.27
N PHE A 87 1.58 20.39 -27.20
CA PHE A 87 1.56 18.94 -27.05
C PHE A 87 0.13 18.39 -26.98
N PHE A 88 -0.76 19.08 -26.27
CA PHE A 88 -2.15 18.66 -26.09
C PHE A 88 -2.94 18.67 -27.38
N ASN A 89 -2.62 19.56 -28.33
CA ASN A 89 -3.29 19.65 -29.63
C ASN A 89 -3.18 18.37 -30.48
N LYS A 90 -2.27 17.44 -30.14
CA LYS A 90 -2.22 16.09 -30.75
C LYS A 90 -3.40 15.20 -30.33
N TYR A 91 -3.99 15.47 -29.17
CA TYR A 91 -5.01 14.65 -28.52
C TYR A 91 -6.36 15.37 -28.42
N TYR A 92 -6.36 16.67 -28.13
CA TYR A 92 -7.55 17.49 -27.99
C TYR A 92 -7.23 18.95 -28.34
N ASP A 93 -8.13 19.63 -29.07
CA ASP A 93 -7.98 21.06 -29.36
C ASP A 93 -8.34 21.89 -28.13
N ILE A 94 -7.31 22.47 -27.51
CA ILE A 94 -7.43 23.25 -26.27
C ILE A 94 -7.11 24.73 -26.47
N GLU A 95 -6.94 25.22 -27.71
CA GLU A 95 -6.44 26.58 -27.98
C GLU A 95 -7.25 27.71 -27.33
N ASN A 96 -8.49 27.43 -26.92
CA ASN A 96 -9.37 28.40 -26.26
C ASN A 96 -10.03 27.85 -24.99
N MET A 97 -9.46 26.79 -24.41
CA MET A 97 -9.91 26.26 -23.12
C MET A 97 -9.17 26.96 -22.00
N PHE A 98 -9.91 27.38 -20.98
CA PHE A 98 -9.35 27.99 -19.78
C PHE A 98 -9.67 27.13 -18.57
N PHE A 99 -8.66 26.88 -17.76
CA PHE A 99 -8.76 26.06 -16.56
C PHE A 99 -8.54 26.92 -15.32
N TYR A 100 -9.38 26.74 -14.31
CA TYR A 100 -9.28 27.48 -13.05
C TYR A 100 -9.54 26.59 -11.85
N THR A 101 -8.92 26.98 -10.75
CA THR A 101 -9.11 26.37 -9.44
C THR A 101 -9.91 27.31 -8.53
N ASP A 102 -10.59 26.73 -7.55
CA ASP A 102 -11.41 27.46 -6.60
C ASP A 102 -10.55 28.12 -5.51
N PHE A 103 -10.77 29.41 -5.31
CA PHE A 103 -10.17 30.23 -4.25
C PHE A 103 -11.22 30.98 -3.42
N SER A 104 -12.51 30.65 -3.59
CA SER A 104 -13.65 31.37 -3.00
C SER A 104 -13.72 31.25 -1.47
N ALA A 105 -13.24 30.14 -0.91
CA ALA A 105 -13.25 29.89 0.51
C ALA A 105 -11.96 29.19 0.98
N PRO A 106 -11.59 29.34 2.26
CA PRO A 106 -10.58 28.48 2.88
C PRO A 106 -10.96 27.02 2.67
N GLU A 107 -9.99 26.18 2.27
CA GLU A 107 -10.18 24.74 2.08
C GLU A 107 -11.09 24.33 0.89
N ALA A 108 -11.40 25.25 -0.02
CA ALA A 108 -12.20 24.96 -1.23
C ALA A 108 -11.62 23.83 -2.11
N GLN A 109 -10.34 23.52 -1.93
CA GLN A 109 -9.63 22.50 -2.70
C GLN A 109 -9.51 21.13 -1.99
N LYS A 110 -10.42 20.81 -1.07
CA LYS A 110 -10.47 19.49 -0.39
C LYS A 110 -11.25 18.40 -1.14
N HIS A 111 -11.93 18.73 -2.23
CA HIS A 111 -12.73 17.78 -3.00
C HIS A 111 -11.87 16.74 -3.74
N GLU A 112 -12.39 15.52 -3.95
CA GLU A 112 -11.69 14.39 -4.61
C GLU A 112 -10.99 14.77 -5.93
N LYS A 113 -11.63 15.61 -6.76
CA LYS A 113 -11.04 16.14 -8.00
C LYS A 113 -9.68 16.83 -7.79
N TYR A 114 -9.44 17.47 -6.65
CA TYR A 114 -8.14 18.07 -6.33
C TYR A 114 -7.14 17.02 -5.85
N ASP A 115 -7.56 15.96 -5.18
CA ASP A 115 -6.67 14.86 -4.79
C ASP A 115 -6.16 14.10 -6.01
N VAL A 116 -7.04 13.87 -6.99
CA VAL A 116 -6.65 13.31 -8.29
C VAL A 116 -5.66 14.23 -9.01
N LEU A 117 -5.90 15.54 -9.01
CA LEU A 117 -4.98 16.53 -9.59
C LEU A 117 -3.61 16.49 -8.89
N ARG A 118 -3.56 16.47 -7.55
CA ARG A 118 -2.31 16.34 -6.77
C ARG A 118 -1.57 15.04 -7.09
N LYS A 119 -2.29 13.94 -7.32
CA LYS A 119 -1.69 12.65 -7.71
C LYS A 119 -1.00 12.73 -9.08
N TYR A 120 -1.64 13.33 -10.08
CA TYR A 120 -1.02 13.54 -11.39
C TYR A 120 0.25 14.41 -11.28
N LEU A 121 0.15 15.56 -10.61
CA LEU A 121 1.29 16.45 -10.38
C LEU A 121 2.44 15.76 -9.62
N SER A 122 2.12 14.95 -8.62
CA SER A 122 3.11 14.18 -7.86
C SER A 122 3.82 13.15 -8.73
N THR A 123 3.07 12.45 -9.59
CA THR A 123 3.59 11.43 -10.50
C THR A 123 4.53 12.05 -11.54
N LEU A 124 4.13 13.17 -12.15
CA LEU A 124 4.97 13.95 -13.07
C LEU A 124 6.28 14.38 -12.41
N LEU A 125 6.21 14.92 -11.19
CA LEU A 125 7.40 15.29 -10.43
C LEU A 125 8.30 14.09 -10.16
N CYS A 126 7.72 12.94 -9.79
CA CYS A 126 8.46 11.71 -9.54
C CYS A 126 9.25 11.25 -10.78
N GLU A 127 8.60 11.10 -11.93
CA GLU A 127 9.26 10.64 -13.15
C GLU A 127 10.38 11.60 -13.59
N ILE A 128 10.13 12.91 -13.53
CA ILE A 128 11.11 13.94 -13.91
C ILE A 128 12.30 13.97 -12.94
N ALA A 129 12.08 13.71 -11.65
CA ALA A 129 13.12 13.73 -10.63
C ALA A 129 13.92 12.41 -10.53
N GLN A 130 13.33 11.26 -10.86
CA GLN A 130 14.01 9.95 -10.85
C GLN A 130 14.67 9.61 -12.18
N LYS A 131 14.05 9.97 -13.30
CA LYS A 131 14.49 9.63 -14.67
C LYS A 131 14.74 8.13 -14.83
N GLY A 132 13.77 7.30 -14.42
CA GLY A 132 13.82 5.85 -14.62
C GLY A 132 13.66 5.47 -16.11
N ASP A 133 13.73 4.18 -16.42
CA ASP A 133 13.58 3.69 -17.80
C ASP A 133 12.25 4.11 -18.42
N ASN A 134 12.27 4.64 -19.65
CA ASN A 134 11.11 5.17 -20.37
C ASN A 134 10.30 6.23 -19.59
N TYR A 135 10.95 7.01 -18.71
CA TYR A 135 10.25 8.07 -17.96
C TYR A 135 9.60 9.10 -18.89
N GLU A 136 10.14 9.30 -20.09
CA GLU A 136 9.62 10.26 -21.06
C GLU A 136 8.21 9.87 -21.56
N ASP A 137 8.03 8.62 -21.97
CA ASP A 137 6.73 8.07 -22.39
C ASP A 137 5.70 8.18 -21.25
N VAL A 138 6.10 7.85 -20.02
CA VAL A 138 5.21 7.89 -18.85
C VAL A 138 4.81 9.32 -18.49
N VAL A 139 5.71 10.29 -18.66
CA VAL A 139 5.38 11.71 -18.50
C VAL A 139 4.36 12.14 -19.54
N GLU A 140 4.53 11.76 -20.81
CA GLU A 140 3.56 12.07 -21.88
C GLU A 140 2.18 11.46 -21.62
N GLU A 141 2.12 10.17 -21.25
CA GLU A 141 0.86 9.50 -20.87
C GLU A 141 0.17 10.20 -19.69
N ASN A 142 0.94 10.53 -18.64
CA ASN A 142 0.40 11.22 -17.46
C ASN A 142 -0.11 12.63 -17.80
N LEU A 143 0.56 13.34 -18.70
CA LEU A 143 0.10 14.64 -19.19
C LEU A 143 -1.23 14.53 -19.94
N VAL A 144 -1.43 13.49 -20.74
CA VAL A 144 -2.71 13.24 -21.42
C VAL A 144 -3.83 12.96 -20.40
N ASP A 145 -3.57 12.14 -19.40
CA ASP A 145 -4.53 11.88 -18.32
C ASP A 145 -4.86 13.16 -17.51
N LEU A 146 -3.82 13.94 -17.19
CA LEU A 146 -3.96 15.24 -16.54
C LEU A 146 -4.84 16.17 -17.38
N LEU A 147 -4.65 16.22 -18.70
CA LEU A 147 -5.47 17.02 -19.60
C LEU A 147 -6.94 16.62 -19.51
N TYR A 148 -7.26 15.33 -19.64
CA TYR A 148 -8.65 14.87 -19.53
C TYR A 148 -9.26 15.20 -18.17
N HIS A 149 -8.46 15.09 -17.11
CA HIS A 149 -8.91 15.48 -15.76
C HIS A 149 -9.21 16.99 -15.67
N LEU A 150 -8.37 17.83 -16.26
CA LEU A 150 -8.57 19.28 -16.35
C LEU A 150 -9.86 19.63 -17.12
N ILE A 151 -10.06 19.02 -18.28
CA ILE A 151 -11.27 19.20 -19.11
C ILE A 151 -12.54 18.86 -18.31
N ASN A 152 -12.54 17.73 -17.61
CA ASN A 152 -13.73 17.25 -16.91
C ASN A 152 -14.05 17.99 -15.61
N ASN A 153 -13.05 18.61 -14.96
CA ASN A 153 -13.19 19.06 -13.57
C ASN A 153 -12.84 20.53 -13.31
N PHE A 154 -12.13 21.19 -14.23
CA PHE A 154 -11.52 22.51 -14.02
C PHE A 154 -11.77 23.52 -15.14
N HIS A 155 -12.53 23.16 -16.19
CA HIS A 155 -12.85 24.05 -17.30
C HIS A 155 -13.89 25.14 -16.93
N TYR A 156 -13.65 26.40 -17.35
CA TYR A 156 -14.29 27.65 -16.89
C TYR A 156 -15.77 27.91 -17.29
N LEU A 157 -16.67 26.92 -17.24
CA LEU A 157 -18.11 27.23 -17.43
C LEU A 157 -19.01 26.78 -16.27
N ILE A 158 -18.44 26.60 -15.08
CA ILE A 158 -19.20 26.14 -13.92
C ILE A 158 -18.85 26.96 -12.68
N TYR A 159 -19.52 28.12 -12.52
CA TYR A 159 -19.82 28.73 -11.21
C TYR A 159 -21.15 29.49 -11.31
N ASP A 160 -22.27 28.76 -11.35
CA ASP A 160 -23.33 28.83 -10.32
C ASP A 160 -24.44 27.81 -10.64
N GLU A 161 -24.80 27.04 -9.62
CA GLU A 161 -25.88 26.04 -9.51
C GLU A 161 -25.77 24.74 -10.34
N GLU A 162 -26.16 23.63 -9.70
CA GLU A 162 -26.19 22.23 -10.17
C GLU A 162 -27.04 22.01 -11.46
N GLU A 163 -27.63 23.05 -12.04
CA GLU A 163 -28.57 22.98 -13.16
C GLU A 163 -27.92 22.82 -14.56
N LEU A 164 -26.63 23.14 -14.73
CA LEU A 164 -26.00 23.16 -16.07
C LEU A 164 -25.36 21.83 -16.51
N LYS A 165 -25.21 20.84 -15.62
CA LYS A 165 -24.71 19.51 -16.00
C LYS A 165 -25.65 18.75 -16.95
N GLU A 166 -26.89 19.20 -17.12
CA GLU A 166 -27.89 18.53 -17.97
C GLU A 166 -27.96 19.05 -19.42
N ASN A 167 -27.15 20.05 -19.83
CA ASN A 167 -27.25 20.62 -21.19
C ASN A 167 -25.89 20.83 -21.89
N GLU A 168 -25.26 19.73 -22.36
CA GLU A 168 -24.05 19.74 -23.21
C GLU A 168 -24.14 20.75 -24.38
N VAL A 169 -25.32 20.88 -24.99
CA VAL A 169 -25.58 21.80 -26.11
C VAL A 169 -25.39 23.28 -25.73
N GLN A 170 -25.66 23.66 -24.48
CA GLN A 170 -25.45 25.03 -24.01
C GLN A 170 -23.98 25.31 -23.71
N PHE A 171 -23.27 24.33 -23.16
CA PHE A 171 -21.83 24.43 -22.88
C PHE A 171 -21.02 24.65 -24.17
N GLU A 172 -21.23 23.81 -25.20
CA GLU A 172 -20.55 23.96 -26.49
C GLU A 172 -20.83 25.32 -27.14
N ARG A 173 -22.02 25.88 -26.92
CA ARG A 173 -22.39 27.20 -27.41
C ARG A 173 -21.59 28.31 -26.73
N TYR A 174 -21.45 28.27 -25.41
CA TYR A 174 -20.65 29.28 -24.69
C TYR A 174 -19.18 29.22 -25.08
N ASP A 175 -18.62 28.01 -25.23
CA ASP A 175 -17.27 27.81 -25.74
C ASP A 175 -17.08 28.47 -27.13
N ARG A 176 -17.99 28.23 -28.08
CA ARG A 176 -17.95 28.89 -29.40
C ARG A 176 -18.05 30.42 -29.33
N ILE A 177 -18.89 30.96 -28.43
CA ILE A 177 -19.03 32.41 -28.24
C ILE A 177 -17.73 33.02 -27.73
N ILE A 178 -17.12 32.41 -26.71
CA ILE A 178 -15.87 32.88 -26.12
C ILE A 178 -14.73 32.79 -27.16
N LYS A 179 -14.60 31.65 -27.85
CA LYS A 179 -13.69 31.45 -28.99
C LYS A 179 -13.81 32.55 -30.04
N TYR A 180 -15.03 32.87 -30.43
CA TYR A 180 -15.28 33.93 -31.41
C TYR A 180 -14.81 35.29 -30.90
N ILE A 181 -15.03 35.61 -29.62
CA ILE A 181 -14.58 36.87 -29.02
C ILE A 181 -13.05 36.94 -28.98
N TYR A 182 -12.35 35.93 -28.46
CA TYR A 182 -10.89 35.90 -28.43
C TYR A 182 -10.27 35.93 -29.83
N SER A 183 -10.89 35.31 -30.82
CA SER A 183 -10.40 35.34 -32.21
C SER A 183 -10.67 36.67 -32.94
N ASN A 184 -11.60 37.50 -32.45
CA ASN A 184 -12.09 38.68 -33.17
C ASN A 184 -12.17 39.96 -32.32
N TYR A 185 -11.59 40.00 -31.12
CA TYR A 185 -11.71 41.15 -30.21
C TYR A 185 -11.16 42.44 -30.85
N ASN A 186 -10.15 42.34 -31.72
CA ASN A 186 -9.56 43.48 -32.43
C ASN A 186 -10.45 44.05 -33.55
N ASN A 187 -11.52 43.33 -33.92
CA ASN A 187 -12.48 43.74 -34.94
C ASN A 187 -13.72 44.39 -34.33
N LYS A 188 -14.53 45.04 -35.18
CA LYS A 188 -15.83 45.58 -34.77
C LYS A 188 -16.87 44.46 -34.72
N ILE A 189 -16.95 43.79 -33.58
CA ILE A 189 -17.93 42.73 -33.30
C ILE A 189 -19.11 43.25 -32.48
N SER A 190 -20.31 42.74 -32.75
CA SER A 190 -21.53 43.05 -32.00
C SER A 190 -22.21 41.78 -31.51
N ILE A 191 -23.06 41.91 -30.48
CA ILE A 191 -23.86 40.80 -29.97
C ILE A 191 -24.84 40.27 -31.03
N GLN A 192 -25.25 41.11 -32.00
CA GLN A 192 -26.06 40.71 -33.14
C GLN A 192 -25.31 39.78 -34.11
N ASP A 193 -23.99 39.91 -34.21
CA ASP A 193 -23.18 39.06 -35.07
C ASP A 193 -23.10 37.66 -34.48
N ILE A 194 -22.82 37.56 -33.18
CA ILE A 194 -22.76 36.29 -32.46
C ILE A 194 -24.14 35.63 -32.36
N ALA A 195 -25.19 36.40 -32.05
CA ALA A 195 -26.54 35.87 -32.00
C ALA A 195 -26.98 35.27 -33.34
N ARG A 196 -26.56 35.86 -34.47
CA ARG A 196 -26.82 35.28 -35.80
C ARG A 196 -26.02 34.00 -36.05
N LEU A 197 -24.76 33.95 -35.64
CA LEU A 197 -23.90 32.76 -35.78
C LEU A 197 -24.44 31.57 -34.97
N GLU A 198 -24.99 31.84 -33.78
CA GLU A 198 -25.53 30.82 -32.87
C GLU A 198 -27.04 30.56 -33.02
N PHE A 199 -27.69 31.16 -34.03
CA PHE A 199 -29.14 31.06 -34.26
C PHE A 199 -30.01 31.47 -33.06
N LEU A 200 -29.60 32.52 -32.33
CA LEU A 200 -30.27 33.07 -31.16
C LEU A 200 -30.82 34.48 -31.40
N SER A 201 -31.73 34.90 -30.52
CA SER A 201 -32.06 36.31 -30.41
C SER A 201 -30.97 37.05 -29.62
N SER A 202 -30.61 38.25 -30.06
CA SER A 202 -29.64 39.10 -29.33
C SER A 202 -30.09 39.45 -27.92
N HIS A 203 -31.41 39.47 -27.67
CA HIS A 203 -31.96 39.73 -26.34
C HIS A 203 -31.70 38.56 -25.39
N TYR A 204 -31.96 37.33 -25.84
CA TYR A 204 -31.66 36.12 -25.08
C TYR A 204 -30.17 36.02 -24.78
N LEU A 205 -29.30 36.14 -25.80
CA LEU A 205 -27.86 36.07 -25.61
C LEU A 205 -27.32 37.17 -24.67
N SER A 206 -27.89 38.38 -24.73
CA SER A 206 -27.49 39.47 -23.83
C SER A 206 -27.83 39.20 -22.36
N ASN A 207 -28.99 38.60 -22.11
CA ASN A 207 -29.45 38.27 -20.77
C ASN A 207 -28.63 37.10 -20.22
N GLU A 208 -28.44 36.06 -21.05
CA GLU A 208 -27.63 34.89 -20.73
C GLU A 208 -26.18 35.25 -20.40
N MET A 209 -25.50 36.05 -21.23
CA MET A 209 -24.13 36.50 -20.93
C MET A 209 -24.05 37.27 -19.60
N LYS A 210 -25.01 38.14 -19.33
CA LYS A 210 -25.00 38.94 -18.10
C LYS A 210 -25.24 38.08 -16.86
N ASN A 211 -26.11 37.07 -16.96
CA ASN A 211 -26.48 36.21 -15.82
C ASN A 211 -25.48 35.09 -15.58
N LYS A 212 -24.93 34.48 -16.65
CA LYS A 212 -24.04 33.31 -16.57
C LYS A 212 -22.56 33.67 -16.62
N VAL A 213 -22.17 34.71 -17.35
CA VAL A 213 -20.76 35.18 -17.46
C VAL A 213 -20.49 36.38 -16.55
N GLY A 214 -21.54 37.03 -16.01
CA GLY A 214 -21.42 38.19 -15.12
C GLY A 214 -21.09 39.51 -15.82
N TYR A 215 -20.82 39.48 -17.12
CA TYR A 215 -20.46 40.65 -17.93
C TYR A 215 -21.43 40.86 -19.09
N SER A 216 -21.67 42.13 -19.45
CA SER A 216 -22.30 42.42 -20.74
C SER A 216 -21.33 42.06 -21.88
N PHE A 217 -21.85 41.69 -23.05
CA PHE A 217 -21.02 41.39 -24.23
C PHE A 217 -19.95 42.46 -24.48
N ASN A 218 -20.33 43.74 -24.45
CA ASN A 218 -19.40 44.84 -24.66
C ASN A 218 -18.39 44.99 -23.51
N ASP A 219 -18.78 44.73 -22.27
CA ASP A 219 -17.84 44.75 -21.15
C ASP A 219 -16.82 43.61 -21.28
N PHE A 220 -17.25 42.42 -21.71
CA PHE A 220 -16.38 41.27 -21.91
C PHE A 220 -15.39 41.50 -23.05
N VAL A 221 -15.84 41.94 -24.23
CA VAL A 221 -14.93 42.29 -25.35
C VAL A 221 -13.92 43.37 -24.95
N ASN A 222 -14.35 44.38 -24.20
CA ASN A 222 -13.44 45.44 -23.75
C ASN A 222 -12.50 44.96 -22.63
N LEU A 223 -12.91 44.00 -21.80
CA LEU A 223 -12.04 43.37 -20.81
C LEU A 223 -10.90 42.62 -21.53
N THR A 224 -11.23 41.73 -22.46
CA THR A 224 -10.24 40.99 -23.29
C THR A 224 -9.26 41.95 -23.97
N ARG A 225 -9.77 43.04 -24.57
CA ARG A 225 -8.90 44.07 -25.18
C ARG A 225 -7.96 44.73 -24.18
N VAL A 226 -8.40 44.99 -22.96
CA VAL A 226 -7.56 45.65 -21.94
C VAL A 226 -6.50 44.69 -21.42
N GLU A 227 -6.82 43.41 -21.25
CA GLU A 227 -5.87 42.35 -20.87
C GLU A 227 -4.76 42.23 -21.93
N GLU A 228 -5.13 42.12 -23.21
CA GLU A 228 -4.19 42.14 -24.34
C GLU A 228 -3.35 43.42 -24.43
N ALA A 229 -3.88 44.54 -23.93
CA ALA A 229 -3.14 45.80 -23.88
C ALA A 229 -1.91 45.73 -22.98
N ILE A 230 -1.90 44.90 -21.93
CA ILE A 230 -0.75 44.79 -21.04
C ILE A 230 0.48 44.30 -21.81
N LYS A 231 0.33 43.25 -22.61
CA LYS A 231 1.40 42.68 -23.43
C LYS A 231 2.01 43.77 -24.32
N LEU A 232 1.18 44.49 -25.07
CA LEU A 232 1.62 45.60 -25.93
C LEU A 232 2.24 46.77 -25.14
N LEU A 233 1.70 47.09 -23.96
CA LEU A 233 2.21 48.18 -23.12
C LEU A 233 3.61 47.90 -22.60
N LEU A 234 3.91 46.65 -22.31
CA LEU A 234 5.16 46.26 -21.68
C LEU A 234 6.24 45.80 -22.68
N ASP A 235 5.85 45.16 -23.78
CA ASP A 235 6.79 44.57 -24.74
C ASP A 235 7.10 45.47 -25.94
N THR A 236 6.32 46.53 -26.16
CA THR A 236 6.50 47.42 -27.32
C THR A 236 6.67 48.89 -26.92
N ASP A 237 7.22 49.69 -27.83
CA ASP A 237 7.28 51.15 -27.71
C ASP A 237 6.10 51.87 -28.39
N LYS A 238 5.10 51.13 -28.88
CA LYS A 238 3.89 51.69 -29.50
C LYS A 238 3.26 52.74 -28.58
N THR A 239 2.82 53.85 -29.14
CA THR A 239 2.08 54.88 -28.42
C THR A 239 0.75 54.32 -27.90
N ILE A 240 0.18 54.96 -26.88
CA ILE A 240 -1.13 54.57 -26.33
C ILE A 240 -2.24 54.67 -27.40
N SER A 241 -2.07 55.54 -28.39
CA SER A 241 -2.99 55.65 -29.54
C SER A 241 -2.88 54.46 -30.48
N GLU A 242 -1.66 54.07 -30.85
CA GLU A 242 -1.43 52.90 -31.71
C GLU A 242 -1.92 51.61 -31.05
N ILE A 243 -1.66 51.42 -29.75
CA ILE A 243 -2.17 50.26 -28.98
C ILE A 243 -3.71 50.27 -28.96
N SER A 244 -4.32 51.43 -28.75
CA SER A 244 -5.78 51.56 -28.77
C SER A 244 -6.38 51.15 -30.11
N GLU A 245 -5.73 51.54 -31.22
CA GLU A 245 -6.17 51.23 -32.58
C GLU A 245 -6.02 49.74 -32.89
N GLU A 246 -4.86 49.16 -32.56
CA GLU A 246 -4.55 47.74 -32.78
C GLU A 246 -5.49 46.79 -32.03
N LEU A 247 -5.90 47.16 -30.82
CA LEU A 247 -6.84 46.38 -30.01
C LEU A 247 -8.31 46.61 -30.41
N GLY A 248 -8.59 47.45 -31.41
CA GLY A 248 -9.94 47.68 -31.92
C GLY A 248 -10.82 48.61 -31.07
N PHE A 249 -10.23 49.46 -30.21
CA PHE A 249 -10.98 50.51 -29.53
C PHE A 249 -11.30 51.65 -30.50
N SER A 250 -12.52 52.17 -30.43
CA SER A 250 -12.96 53.27 -31.30
C SER A 250 -12.08 54.52 -31.19
N HIS A 251 -11.69 54.90 -29.96
CA HIS A 251 -10.79 56.02 -29.69
C HIS A 251 -10.01 55.79 -28.39
N THR A 252 -8.83 56.40 -28.29
CA THR A 252 -7.92 56.28 -27.13
C THR A 252 -8.56 56.69 -25.80
N ARG A 253 -9.52 57.64 -25.80
CA ARG A 253 -10.26 58.02 -24.59
C ARG A 253 -11.09 56.85 -24.04
N TYR A 254 -11.67 56.04 -24.92
CA TYR A 254 -12.48 54.88 -24.55
C TYR A 254 -11.62 53.76 -24.00
N PHE A 255 -10.47 53.48 -24.64
CA PHE A 255 -9.44 52.59 -24.11
C PHE A 255 -9.00 53.00 -22.71
N ASN A 256 -8.59 54.27 -22.51
CA ASN A 256 -8.16 54.79 -21.20
C ASN A 256 -9.24 54.61 -20.12
N LYS A 257 -10.52 54.84 -20.46
CA LYS A 257 -11.64 54.69 -19.53
C LYS A 257 -11.76 53.24 -19.05
N HIS A 258 -11.73 52.28 -19.98
CA HIS A 258 -11.85 50.86 -19.66
C HIS A 258 -10.60 50.31 -18.97
N PHE A 259 -9.40 50.67 -19.43
CA PHE A 259 -8.16 50.29 -18.76
C PHE A 259 -8.16 50.78 -17.29
N LYS A 260 -8.56 52.03 -17.05
CA LYS A 260 -8.65 52.58 -15.69
C LYS A 260 -9.77 51.94 -14.86
N LYS A 261 -10.86 51.48 -15.48
CA LYS A 261 -11.94 50.74 -14.80
C LYS A 261 -11.41 49.46 -14.17
N HIS A 262 -10.60 48.71 -14.93
CA HIS A 262 -10.07 47.40 -14.53
C HIS A 262 -8.79 47.51 -13.69
N TYR A 263 -7.75 48.20 -14.18
CA TYR A 263 -6.41 48.26 -13.56
C TYR A 263 -6.19 49.45 -12.63
N LYS A 264 -7.23 50.28 -12.40
CA LYS A 264 -7.25 51.45 -11.47
C LYS A 264 -6.20 52.53 -11.76
N CYS A 265 -5.49 52.47 -12.88
CA CYS A 265 -4.53 53.47 -13.36
C CYS A 265 -4.67 53.66 -14.88
N THR A 266 -4.00 54.65 -15.47
CA THR A 266 -3.98 54.81 -16.93
C THR A 266 -2.95 53.87 -17.59
N PRO A 267 -3.13 53.46 -18.86
CA PRO A 267 -2.15 52.70 -19.64
C PRO A 267 -0.72 53.26 -19.55
N MET A 268 -0.58 54.59 -19.64
CA MET A 268 0.72 55.26 -19.52
C MET A 268 1.33 55.13 -18.11
N GLN A 269 0.51 55.27 -17.07
CA GLN A 269 0.96 55.07 -15.69
C GLN A 269 1.37 53.61 -15.46
N TYR A 270 0.63 52.67 -16.03
CA TYR A 270 0.93 51.24 -15.97
C TYR A 270 2.27 50.93 -16.64
N ARG A 271 2.46 51.37 -17.90
CA ARG A 271 3.73 51.24 -18.62
C ARG A 271 4.90 51.81 -17.81
N LYS A 272 4.78 53.04 -17.30
CA LYS A 272 5.85 53.68 -16.51
C LYS A 272 6.19 52.90 -15.24
N LYS A 273 5.23 52.19 -14.66
CA LYS A 273 5.42 51.44 -13.40
C LYS A 273 6.07 50.08 -13.62
N TYR A 274 5.80 49.42 -14.75
CA TYR A 274 6.14 48.00 -14.96
C TYR A 274 7.08 47.74 -16.13
N LYS A 275 7.23 48.68 -17.08
CA LYS A 275 8.21 48.57 -18.17
C LYS A 275 9.58 48.99 -17.64
N VAL A 276 10.44 47.99 -17.43
CA VAL A 276 11.83 48.14 -16.98
C VAL A 276 12.75 47.41 -17.96
N ASP A 277 14.04 47.78 -17.97
CA ASP A 277 15.06 47.03 -18.71
C ASP A 277 15.26 45.62 -18.13
N GLU A 278 15.91 44.76 -18.90
CA GLU A 278 16.09 43.34 -18.57
C GLU A 278 16.92 43.12 -17.29
N GLU A 279 17.98 43.88 -17.08
CA GLU A 279 18.82 43.77 -15.87
C GLU A 279 18.02 44.16 -14.62
N THR A 280 17.29 45.27 -14.67
CA THR A 280 16.39 45.68 -13.59
C THR A 280 15.28 44.64 -13.36
N TYR A 281 14.73 44.05 -14.43
CA TYR A 281 13.69 43.03 -14.35
C TYR A 281 14.18 41.76 -13.65
N GLU A 282 15.35 41.23 -14.03
CA GLU A 282 15.93 40.04 -13.39
C GLU A 282 16.26 40.30 -11.90
N ASN A 283 16.73 41.49 -11.55
CA ASN A 283 16.95 41.87 -10.15
C ASN A 283 15.66 41.96 -9.30
N LEU A 284 14.49 42.08 -9.94
CA LEU A 284 13.19 42.05 -9.24
C LEU A 284 12.71 40.63 -8.92
N LYS A 285 13.29 39.61 -9.57
CA LYS A 285 13.03 38.20 -9.25
C LYS A 285 13.82 37.81 -8.00
N VAL A 286 13.09 37.52 -6.94
CA VAL A 286 13.68 37.11 -5.66
C VAL A 286 13.08 35.78 -5.28
N TYR A 287 13.82 34.71 -5.55
CA TYR A 287 13.48 33.35 -5.18
C TYR A 287 14.76 32.51 -4.99
N GLU A 288 14.62 31.39 -4.29
CA GLU A 288 15.68 30.39 -4.12
C GLU A 288 15.24 29.08 -4.79
N LYS A 289 16.10 28.47 -5.60
CA LYS A 289 15.83 27.16 -6.22
C LYS A 289 16.05 26.05 -5.20
N LEU A 290 15.10 25.13 -5.09
CA LEU A 290 15.13 23.97 -4.22
C LEU A 290 15.29 22.69 -5.05
N LYS A 291 15.74 21.59 -4.43
CA LYS A 291 15.86 20.31 -5.14
C LYS A 291 14.48 19.66 -5.27
N LEU A 292 14.12 19.19 -6.47
CA LEU A 292 12.85 18.50 -6.70
C LEU A 292 12.64 17.29 -5.78
N LYS A 293 13.71 16.54 -5.46
CA LYS A 293 13.64 15.38 -4.56
C LYS A 293 13.18 15.74 -3.14
N ASP A 294 13.37 16.98 -2.70
CA ASP A 294 12.93 17.44 -1.38
C ASP A 294 11.39 17.56 -1.31
N ALA A 295 10.70 17.56 -2.46
CA ALA A 295 9.24 17.54 -2.51
C ALA A 295 8.66 16.19 -2.07
N TYR A 296 9.43 15.09 -2.09
CA TYR A 296 8.92 13.76 -1.73
C TYR A 296 8.40 13.70 -0.30
N GLU A 297 8.98 14.44 0.63
CA GLU A 297 8.50 14.56 2.02
C GLU A 297 7.02 15.02 2.08
N TYR A 298 6.58 15.82 1.12
CA TYR A 298 5.23 16.38 1.07
C TYR A 298 4.26 15.56 0.21
N LEU A 299 4.80 14.73 -0.68
CA LEU A 299 4.04 14.03 -1.71
C LEU A 299 4.00 12.51 -1.53
N MET A 300 4.70 11.98 -0.51
CA MET A 300 4.82 10.55 -0.26
C MET A 300 3.47 9.83 -0.25
N HIS A 301 2.45 10.41 0.37
CA HIS A 301 1.10 9.86 0.40
C HIS A 301 0.47 9.64 -1.00
N TYR A 302 0.80 10.49 -1.98
CA TYR A 302 0.31 10.34 -3.36
C TYR A 302 1.17 9.38 -4.20
N LEU A 303 2.41 9.11 -3.79
CA LEU A 303 3.40 8.32 -4.52
C LEU A 303 3.61 6.90 -3.98
N GLU A 304 3.13 6.59 -2.78
CA GLU A 304 3.31 5.30 -2.11
C GLU A 304 2.92 4.11 -3.02
N ASP A 305 1.76 4.26 -3.69
CA ASP A 305 1.20 3.29 -4.63
C ASP A 305 1.78 3.32 -6.02
N TYR A 306 2.56 4.36 -6.34
CA TYR A 306 3.01 4.55 -7.70
C TYR A 306 4.08 3.50 -8.02
N PRO A 307 3.86 2.57 -8.98
CA PRO A 307 4.72 1.40 -9.16
C PRO A 307 6.17 1.76 -9.48
N ARG A 308 6.38 2.93 -10.09
CA ARG A 308 7.69 3.42 -10.54
C ARG A 308 8.38 4.32 -9.50
N PHE A 309 7.70 4.75 -8.45
CA PHE A 309 8.33 5.50 -7.35
C PHE A 309 9.31 4.61 -6.59
N ASN A 310 10.60 4.96 -6.61
CA ASN A 310 11.69 4.22 -5.96
C ASN A 310 11.79 2.75 -6.43
N TYR A 311 11.52 2.47 -7.71
CA TYR A 311 11.47 1.11 -8.26
C TYR A 311 12.73 0.28 -8.01
N GLU A 312 13.93 0.85 -8.16
CA GLU A 312 15.18 0.15 -7.85
C GLU A 312 15.37 -0.10 -6.34
N GLY A 313 14.78 0.74 -5.50
CA GLY A 313 14.69 0.51 -4.05
C GLY A 313 13.58 -0.47 -3.66
N LYS A 314 12.64 -0.80 -4.57
CA LYS A 314 11.57 -1.79 -4.37
C LYS A 314 11.97 -3.23 -4.79
N ILE A 315 13.06 -3.41 -5.54
CA ILE A 315 13.58 -4.75 -5.87
C ILE A 315 14.60 -5.17 -4.81
N ILE A 316 14.26 -6.20 -4.04
CA ILE A 316 15.21 -6.84 -3.11
C ILE A 316 16.21 -7.63 -3.94
N LYS A 317 17.46 -7.17 -4.00
CA LYS A 317 18.57 -7.85 -4.70
C LYS A 317 19.32 -8.73 -3.71
N ILE A 318 19.28 -10.04 -3.94
CA ILE A 318 19.99 -11.04 -3.12
C ILE A 318 21.12 -11.58 -3.98
N ASN A 319 22.38 -11.44 -3.54
CA ASN A 319 23.54 -11.94 -4.28
C ASN A 319 24.16 -13.10 -3.51
N VAL A 320 23.98 -14.31 -4.02
CA VAL A 320 24.41 -15.54 -3.38
C VAL A 320 25.78 -15.94 -3.91
N ASP A 321 26.74 -16.08 -3.00
CA ASP A 321 28.04 -16.66 -3.29
C ASP A 321 28.12 -18.05 -2.67
N LEU A 322 28.03 -19.08 -3.51
CA LEU A 322 28.05 -20.49 -3.10
C LEU A 322 29.44 -20.96 -2.61
N SER A 323 30.47 -20.10 -2.69
CA SER A 323 31.81 -20.40 -2.20
C SER A 323 32.08 -19.91 -0.77
N LYS A 324 31.15 -19.17 -0.16
CA LYS A 324 31.25 -18.74 1.24
C LYS A 324 31.20 -19.93 2.19
N ASP A 325 31.88 -19.80 3.33
CA ASP A 325 31.74 -20.73 4.45
C ASP A 325 30.30 -20.72 4.97
N THR A 326 29.79 -21.89 5.32
CA THR A 326 28.43 -22.10 5.84
C THR A 326 28.42 -22.17 7.37
N ASN A 327 27.26 -21.88 7.96
CA ASN A 327 26.99 -22.12 9.38
C ASN A 327 25.91 -23.21 9.52
N GLU A 328 25.88 -23.91 10.65
CA GLU A 328 24.78 -24.84 10.94
C GLU A 328 23.48 -24.06 11.23
N LEU A 329 22.36 -24.58 10.73
CA LEU A 329 21.03 -24.03 11.00
C LEU A 329 20.45 -24.72 12.24
N GLU A 330 20.11 -23.95 13.26
CA GLU A 330 19.35 -24.49 14.39
C GLU A 330 17.90 -24.75 13.96
N GLU A 331 17.55 -26.02 13.79
CA GLU A 331 16.25 -26.43 13.26
C GLU A 331 15.17 -26.51 14.35
N ILE A 332 14.99 -25.42 15.10
CA ILE A 332 14.11 -25.36 16.28
C ILE A 332 12.63 -25.70 16.02
N TRP A 333 12.18 -25.72 14.76
CA TRP A 333 10.84 -26.19 14.40
C TRP A 333 10.68 -27.73 14.50
N HIS A 334 11.77 -28.49 14.58
CA HIS A 334 11.76 -29.92 14.87
C HIS A 334 11.61 -30.24 16.37
N ASP A 335 11.70 -29.26 17.29
CA ASP A 335 11.61 -29.59 18.72
C ASP A 335 10.22 -30.12 19.09
N ILE A 336 9.16 -29.37 18.78
CA ILE A 336 7.85 -29.66 19.36
C ILE A 336 6.67 -29.26 18.46
N ILE A 337 5.69 -30.16 18.35
CA ILE A 337 4.36 -29.90 17.78
C ILE A 337 3.32 -29.87 18.89
N ASN A 338 2.39 -28.91 18.84
CA ASN A 338 1.25 -28.88 19.76
C ASN A 338 0.05 -29.61 19.13
N LEU A 339 -0.23 -30.84 19.59
CA LEU A 339 -1.37 -31.63 19.13
C LEU A 339 -2.70 -31.11 19.70
N GLY A 340 -2.64 -30.24 20.71
CA GLY A 340 -3.82 -29.69 21.37
C GLY A 340 -4.44 -30.69 22.35
N SER A 341 -5.76 -30.64 22.51
CA SER A 341 -6.53 -31.53 23.38
C SER A 341 -6.39 -32.99 22.94
N ALA A 342 -6.12 -33.87 23.90
CA ALA A 342 -6.01 -35.32 23.69
C ALA A 342 -7.23 -35.90 22.94
N LYS A 343 -8.42 -35.31 23.16
CA LYS A 343 -9.64 -35.74 22.49
C LYS A 343 -9.64 -35.47 20.99
N GLU A 344 -9.00 -34.40 20.53
CA GLU A 344 -8.92 -34.07 19.10
C GLU A 344 -8.14 -35.13 18.32
N ILE A 345 -7.12 -35.73 18.93
CA ILE A 345 -6.30 -36.79 18.30
C ILE A 345 -7.15 -38.02 17.94
N LEU A 346 -8.15 -38.34 18.77
CA LEU A 346 -9.02 -39.51 18.59
C LEU A 346 -10.18 -39.29 17.61
N LYS A 347 -10.32 -38.11 16.99
CA LYS A 347 -11.46 -37.80 16.11
C LYS A 347 -11.18 -38.11 14.64
N GLY A 348 -12.17 -38.73 14.00
CA GLY A 348 -12.30 -38.78 12.53
C GLY A 348 -11.01 -39.15 11.81
N ASN A 349 -10.55 -38.26 10.93
CA ASN A 349 -9.33 -38.39 10.14
C ASN A 349 -8.15 -37.56 10.69
N HIS A 350 -8.25 -37.01 11.91
CA HIS A 350 -7.19 -36.17 12.48
C HIS A 350 -5.85 -36.91 12.58
N GLY A 351 -5.88 -38.20 12.95
CA GLY A 351 -4.67 -39.03 13.01
C GLY A 351 -3.95 -39.14 11.66
N GLU A 352 -4.66 -39.16 10.53
CA GLU A 352 -4.03 -39.19 9.20
C GLU A 352 -3.36 -37.85 8.86
N LEU A 353 -3.98 -36.73 9.26
CA LEU A 353 -3.44 -35.40 9.04
C LEU A 353 -2.21 -35.12 9.92
N ILE A 354 -2.21 -35.59 11.18
CA ILE A 354 -1.01 -35.54 12.05
C ILE A 354 0.11 -36.39 11.44
N LYS A 355 -0.19 -37.62 11.00
CA LYS A 355 0.77 -38.50 10.30
C LYS A 355 1.38 -37.81 9.09
N GLU A 356 0.56 -37.12 8.30
CA GLU A 356 1.04 -36.37 7.15
C GLU A 356 1.97 -35.21 7.56
N PHE A 357 1.60 -34.43 8.58
CA PHE A 357 2.45 -33.34 9.07
C PHE A 357 3.79 -33.86 9.59
N GLN A 358 3.76 -34.87 10.46
CA GLN A 358 4.96 -35.43 11.09
C GLN A 358 5.91 -36.05 10.07
N LYS A 359 5.39 -36.62 8.97
CA LYS A 359 6.21 -37.12 7.86
C LYS A 359 7.08 -36.03 7.21
N TYR A 360 6.66 -34.77 7.26
CA TYR A 360 7.42 -33.68 6.65
C TYR A 360 8.27 -32.91 7.64
N VAL A 361 7.73 -32.64 8.83
CA VAL A 361 8.34 -31.73 9.81
C VAL A 361 9.14 -32.48 10.86
N GLU A 362 8.92 -33.79 11.05
CA GLU A 362 9.74 -34.67 11.89
C GLU A 362 10.04 -34.07 13.28
N CYS A 363 8.99 -33.67 14.01
CA CYS A 363 9.16 -33.13 15.36
C CYS A 363 9.62 -34.21 16.35
N GLU A 364 10.30 -33.82 17.43
CA GLU A 364 10.75 -34.74 18.48
C GLU A 364 9.69 -34.93 19.59
N TYR A 365 8.99 -33.87 19.96
CA TYR A 365 7.99 -33.86 21.02
C TYR A 365 6.59 -33.48 20.54
N ALA A 366 5.57 -34.02 21.23
CA ALA A 366 4.17 -33.71 20.98
C ALA A 366 3.49 -33.18 22.25
N ILE A 367 3.11 -31.90 22.28
CA ILE A 367 2.33 -31.34 23.38
C ILE A 367 0.89 -31.83 23.28
N ILE A 368 0.41 -32.39 24.39
CA ILE A 368 -0.97 -32.83 24.56
C ILE A 368 -1.56 -32.11 25.77
N GLN A 369 -2.79 -31.68 25.62
CA GLN A 369 -3.54 -30.94 26.62
C GLN A 369 -4.78 -31.73 27.05
N ASN A 370 -5.37 -31.35 28.19
CA ASN A 370 -6.64 -31.89 28.67
C ASN A 370 -6.66 -33.42 28.86
N ILE A 371 -5.52 -34.06 29.15
CA ILE A 371 -5.47 -35.52 29.37
C ILE A 371 -6.34 -36.00 30.54
N PHE A 372 -6.66 -35.11 31.49
CA PHE A 372 -7.52 -35.39 32.65
C PHE A 372 -8.93 -34.84 32.51
N SER A 373 -9.37 -34.42 31.32
CA SER A 373 -10.71 -33.87 31.15
C SER A 373 -11.80 -34.95 31.20
N LYS A 374 -13.02 -34.56 31.60
CA LYS A 374 -14.15 -35.50 31.75
C LYS A 374 -14.53 -36.18 30.43
N ASP A 375 -14.31 -35.54 29.29
CA ASP A 375 -14.58 -36.08 27.95
C ASP A 375 -13.57 -37.14 27.49
N MET A 376 -12.45 -37.30 28.19
CA MET A 376 -11.53 -38.44 28.04
C MET A 376 -11.99 -39.68 28.82
N ASN A 377 -13.15 -39.61 29.49
CA ASN A 377 -13.76 -40.72 30.23
C ASN A 377 -12.84 -41.34 31.30
N VAL A 378 -11.91 -40.56 31.86
CA VAL A 378 -10.96 -41.00 32.89
C VAL A 378 -11.67 -41.22 34.23
N PHE A 379 -12.57 -40.31 34.59
CA PHE A 379 -13.40 -40.38 35.79
C PHE A 379 -14.74 -39.66 35.54
N SER A 380 -15.76 -39.98 36.33
CA SER A 380 -17.08 -39.32 36.28
C SER A 380 -17.17 -38.16 37.27
N THR A 381 -16.65 -38.34 38.49
CA THR A 381 -16.66 -37.34 39.55
C THR A 381 -15.35 -37.28 40.31
N GLU A 382 -15.05 -36.15 40.96
CA GLU A 382 -13.87 -36.00 41.83
C GLU A 382 -13.93 -36.85 43.12
N LYS A 383 -14.98 -37.66 43.29
CA LYS A 383 -15.11 -38.63 44.39
C LYS A 383 -14.78 -40.05 43.96
N ASP A 384 -14.50 -40.27 42.68
CA ASP A 384 -14.20 -41.58 42.14
C ASP A 384 -12.81 -42.03 42.63
N LYS A 385 -12.67 -43.33 42.89
CA LYS A 385 -11.40 -43.94 43.36
C LYS A 385 -10.74 -44.81 42.29
N PHE A 386 -11.35 -44.88 41.11
CA PHE A 386 -10.88 -45.68 39.99
C PHE A 386 -10.78 -44.77 38.77
N PHE A 387 -9.67 -44.87 38.06
CA PHE A 387 -9.39 -44.08 36.87
C PHE A 387 -9.28 -45.00 35.65
N ASN A 388 -9.90 -44.61 34.55
CA ASN A 388 -9.89 -45.34 33.29
C ASN A 388 -8.92 -44.70 32.30
N TRP A 389 -7.79 -45.35 32.05
CA TRP A 389 -6.74 -44.83 31.18
C TRP A 389 -6.83 -45.27 29.72
N TYR A 390 -7.90 -45.96 29.30
CA TYR A 390 -7.97 -46.59 27.97
C TYR A 390 -7.85 -45.59 26.80
N GLU A 391 -8.59 -44.48 26.82
CA GLU A 391 -8.52 -43.47 25.74
C GLU A 391 -7.18 -42.72 25.75
N ILE A 392 -6.65 -42.41 26.93
CA ILE A 392 -5.34 -41.74 27.08
C ILE A 392 -4.21 -42.65 26.59
N ARG A 393 -4.29 -43.95 26.87
CA ARG A 393 -3.33 -44.92 26.36
C ARG A 393 -3.32 -44.97 24.84
N GLN A 394 -4.48 -44.95 24.18
CA GLN A 394 -4.54 -44.89 22.71
C GLN A 394 -3.88 -43.63 22.16
N VAL A 395 -4.03 -42.49 22.83
CA VAL A 395 -3.35 -41.24 22.44
C VAL A 395 -1.83 -41.39 22.54
N PHE A 396 -1.31 -41.95 23.63
CA PHE A 396 0.14 -42.15 23.77
C PHE A 396 0.69 -43.21 22.82
N GLU A 397 -0.02 -44.33 22.62
CA GLU A 397 0.35 -45.34 21.60
C GLU A 397 0.45 -44.69 20.21
N PHE A 398 -0.52 -43.85 19.83
CA PHE A 398 -0.49 -43.10 18.58
C PHE A 398 0.72 -42.16 18.46
N ILE A 399 1.14 -41.52 19.56
CA ILE A 399 2.30 -40.63 19.59
C ILE A 399 3.60 -41.42 19.41
N TYR A 400 3.73 -42.58 20.06
CA TYR A 400 4.87 -43.47 19.84
C TYR A 400 4.90 -44.06 18.42
N ASP A 401 3.75 -44.37 17.82
CA ASP A 401 3.65 -44.82 16.42
C ASP A 401 4.16 -43.76 15.41
N LEU A 402 4.30 -42.50 15.86
CA LEU A 402 4.81 -41.36 15.10
C LEU A 402 6.27 -41.01 15.42
N ASP A 403 6.95 -41.84 16.21
CA ASP A 403 8.30 -41.58 16.76
C ASP A 403 8.38 -40.27 17.56
N LEU A 404 7.25 -39.82 18.14
CA LEU A 404 7.15 -38.64 18.98
C LEU A 404 7.26 -38.99 20.47
N LYS A 405 7.78 -38.05 21.25
CA LYS A 405 7.80 -38.14 22.71
C LYS A 405 6.68 -37.29 23.32
N PRO A 406 5.90 -37.81 24.29
CA PRO A 406 4.88 -37.02 24.96
C PRO A 406 5.45 -35.81 25.71
N ALA A 407 4.84 -34.65 25.45
CA ALA A 407 4.92 -33.45 26.25
C ALA A 407 3.53 -33.15 26.83
N ILE A 408 3.37 -33.11 28.14
CA ILE A 408 2.06 -33.10 28.78
C ILE A 408 1.82 -31.75 29.45
N LEU A 409 0.79 -31.02 29.01
CA LEU A 409 0.34 -29.80 29.65
C LEU A 409 -0.66 -30.11 30.78
N ILE A 410 -0.29 -29.75 32.01
CA ILE A 410 -1.06 -30.00 33.22
C ILE A 410 -1.61 -28.68 33.77
N ASP A 411 -2.91 -28.69 34.06
CA ASP A 411 -3.62 -27.59 34.72
C ASP A 411 -4.09 -28.06 36.12
N PHE A 412 -3.30 -27.73 37.14
CA PHE A 412 -3.54 -28.17 38.53
C PHE A 412 -4.74 -27.47 39.17
N ASN A 413 -5.10 -26.27 38.69
CA ASN A 413 -6.15 -25.46 39.30
C ASN A 413 -7.56 -25.90 38.89
N LYS A 414 -7.66 -26.90 38.01
CA LYS A 414 -8.94 -27.41 37.48
C LYS A 414 -9.69 -28.31 38.47
N TYR A 415 -9.01 -28.90 39.45
CA TYR A 415 -9.56 -29.92 40.34
C TYR A 415 -9.21 -29.66 41.81
N GLU A 416 -9.91 -30.30 42.74
CA GLU A 416 -9.49 -30.31 44.14
C GLU A 416 -8.09 -30.94 44.30
N VAL A 417 -7.23 -30.32 45.11
CA VAL A 417 -5.80 -30.70 45.23
C VAL A 417 -5.63 -32.18 45.58
N GLU A 418 -6.32 -32.67 46.61
CA GLU A 418 -6.22 -34.08 47.02
C GLU A 418 -6.63 -35.06 45.91
N PHE A 419 -7.68 -34.71 45.15
CA PHE A 419 -8.12 -35.51 44.02
C PHE A 419 -7.10 -35.51 42.90
N PHE A 420 -6.54 -34.34 42.55
CA PHE A 420 -5.51 -34.22 41.54
C PHE A 420 -4.28 -35.07 41.89
N LEU A 421 -3.80 -34.99 43.14
CA LEU A 421 -2.62 -35.75 43.58
C LEU A 421 -2.85 -37.26 43.45
N ALA A 422 -4.03 -37.75 43.83
CA ALA A 422 -4.40 -39.16 43.67
C ALA A 422 -4.49 -39.57 42.19
N LEU A 423 -5.08 -38.72 41.35
CA LEU A 423 -5.20 -38.92 39.90
C LEU A 423 -3.83 -38.98 39.22
N PHE A 424 -2.95 -38.02 39.52
CA PHE A 424 -1.62 -37.94 38.93
C PHE A 424 -0.73 -39.11 39.35
N LYS A 425 -0.83 -39.54 40.61
CA LYS A 425 -0.11 -40.72 41.08
C LYS A 425 -0.54 -42.00 40.34
N ASP A 426 -1.84 -42.24 40.25
CA ASP A 426 -2.37 -43.41 39.52
C ASP A 426 -2.02 -43.36 38.02
N PHE A 427 -2.01 -42.15 37.43
CA PHE A 427 -1.51 -41.91 36.08
C PHE A 427 -0.04 -42.35 35.92
N MET A 428 0.84 -41.88 36.81
CA MET A 428 2.27 -42.21 36.77
C MET A 428 2.50 -43.71 36.97
N ASP A 429 1.81 -44.33 37.94
CA ASP A 429 1.90 -45.77 38.21
C ASP A 429 1.46 -46.57 36.97
N TYR A 430 0.29 -46.28 36.41
CA TYR A 430 -0.25 -47.00 35.25
C TYR A 430 0.65 -46.91 34.01
N PHE A 431 1.11 -45.70 33.67
CA PHE A 431 1.92 -45.51 32.46
C PHE A 431 3.38 -45.92 32.63
N THR A 432 3.91 -45.87 33.85
CA THR A 432 5.22 -46.47 34.16
C THR A 432 5.16 -47.99 34.04
N ASP A 433 4.10 -48.63 34.51
CA ASP A 433 3.90 -50.07 34.33
C ASP A 433 3.73 -50.47 32.85
N PHE A 434 3.09 -49.61 32.05
CA PHE A 434 2.80 -49.90 30.65
C PHE A 434 3.98 -49.62 29.69
N PHE A 435 4.59 -48.43 29.77
CA PHE A 435 5.68 -48.00 28.89
C PHE A 435 7.08 -48.25 29.47
N GLY A 436 7.19 -48.39 30.79
CA GLY A 436 8.45 -48.55 31.51
C GLY A 436 9.08 -47.22 31.94
N ASP A 437 9.75 -47.25 33.10
CA ASP A 437 10.41 -46.10 33.75
C ASP A 437 11.33 -45.30 32.80
N LYS A 438 12.12 -46.00 31.97
CA LYS A 438 13.05 -45.35 31.04
C LYS A 438 12.36 -44.51 29.97
N GLU A 439 11.16 -44.90 29.55
CA GLU A 439 10.42 -44.17 28.53
C GLU A 439 9.68 -42.97 29.15
N ILE A 440 9.07 -43.15 30.33
CA ILE A 440 8.43 -42.07 31.08
C ILE A 440 9.41 -40.94 31.40
N LYS A 441 10.67 -41.27 31.73
CA LYS A 441 11.74 -40.28 31.95
C LYS A 441 12.10 -39.41 30.74
N LYS A 442 11.67 -39.79 29.54
CA LYS A 442 11.86 -38.96 28.33
C LYS A 442 10.73 -37.95 28.14
N TRP A 443 9.62 -38.09 28.85
CA TRP A 443 8.45 -37.22 28.71
C TRP A 443 8.75 -35.84 29.31
N ARG A 444 8.16 -34.80 28.71
CA ARG A 444 8.22 -33.44 29.26
C ARG A 444 6.91 -33.11 29.95
N PHE A 445 6.96 -32.47 31.11
CA PHE A 445 5.77 -32.04 31.84
C PHE A 445 5.74 -30.53 31.95
N TYR A 446 4.66 -29.93 31.49
CA TYR A 446 4.46 -28.50 31.45
C TYR A 446 3.34 -28.08 32.39
N LEU A 447 3.62 -27.10 33.25
CA LEU A 447 2.70 -26.68 34.30
C LEU A 447 2.07 -25.33 33.97
N LYS A 448 0.74 -25.32 33.84
CA LYS A 448 -0.05 -24.09 33.61
C LYS A 448 -0.41 -23.43 34.94
N ASN A 449 -0.30 -22.09 35.01
CA ASN A 449 -0.71 -21.25 36.14
C ASN A 449 -0.08 -21.64 37.50
N TYR A 450 1.23 -21.93 37.47
CA TYR A 450 1.98 -22.41 38.65
C TYR A 450 2.02 -21.43 39.84
N SER A 451 1.67 -20.15 39.64
CA SER A 451 1.77 -19.08 40.66
C SER A 451 0.56 -18.93 41.62
N ASP A 452 -0.34 -19.91 41.68
CA ASP A 452 -1.59 -19.83 42.47
C ASP A 452 -1.53 -20.54 43.85
N LYS A 453 -2.61 -20.38 44.64
CA LYS A 453 -2.79 -20.64 46.09
C LYS A 453 -2.34 -21.99 46.71
N ASN A 454 -1.72 -22.92 45.98
CA ASN A 454 -1.27 -24.22 46.48
C ASN A 454 0.13 -24.64 45.97
N SER A 455 0.95 -23.70 45.49
CA SER A 455 2.29 -23.95 44.93
C SER A 455 3.17 -24.82 45.83
N ASP A 456 3.18 -24.58 47.15
CA ASP A 456 4.05 -25.29 48.10
C ASP A 456 3.72 -26.79 48.21
N ILE A 457 2.42 -27.14 48.17
CA ILE A 457 1.96 -28.54 48.22
C ILE A 457 2.34 -29.25 46.93
N LEU A 458 2.17 -28.55 45.81
CA LEU A 458 2.52 -29.08 44.50
C LEU A 458 4.03 -29.28 44.38
N GLU A 459 4.84 -28.32 44.81
CA GLU A 459 6.31 -28.43 44.84
C GLU A 459 6.77 -29.65 45.62
N SER A 460 6.24 -29.83 46.82
CA SER A 460 6.59 -31.00 47.65
C SER A 460 6.19 -32.32 46.99
N PHE A 461 5.08 -32.36 46.24
CA PHE A 461 4.64 -33.58 45.56
C PHE A 461 5.46 -33.87 44.30
N LEU A 462 5.78 -32.84 43.50
CA LEU A 462 6.60 -33.01 42.29
C LEU A 462 8.04 -33.43 42.64
N GLN A 463 8.54 -33.05 43.82
CA GLN A 463 9.80 -33.56 44.35
C GLN A 463 9.82 -35.09 44.57
N GLU A 464 8.68 -35.78 44.66
CA GLU A 464 8.67 -37.25 44.69
C GLU A 464 9.11 -37.86 43.34
N TYR A 465 9.16 -37.07 42.28
CA TYR A 465 9.56 -37.44 40.93
C TYR A 465 10.87 -36.73 40.51
N GLU A 466 11.92 -36.82 41.33
CA GLU A 466 13.21 -36.10 41.14
C GLU A 466 13.88 -36.31 39.77
N ASP A 467 13.60 -37.44 39.10
CA ASP A 467 14.13 -37.78 37.78
C ASP A 467 13.33 -37.17 36.62
N ILE A 468 12.25 -36.42 36.89
CA ILE A 468 11.35 -35.83 35.89
C ILE A 468 11.44 -34.30 35.95
N GLU A 469 11.71 -33.70 34.79
CA GLU A 469 11.72 -32.24 34.68
C GLU A 469 10.31 -31.69 34.48
N PHE A 470 9.93 -30.75 35.36
CA PHE A 470 8.70 -29.97 35.25
C PHE A 470 9.03 -28.54 34.85
N VAL A 471 8.46 -28.09 33.73
CA VAL A 471 8.71 -26.77 33.16
C VAL A 471 7.46 -25.90 33.33
N ASN A 472 7.62 -24.74 33.95
CA ASN A 472 6.53 -23.78 34.04
C ASN A 472 6.21 -23.20 32.66
N TRP A 473 4.94 -23.30 32.28
CA TRP A 473 4.44 -22.82 31.00
C TRP A 473 3.28 -21.85 31.23
N ASP A 474 3.58 -20.55 31.19
CA ASP A 474 2.61 -19.47 31.41
C ASP A 474 2.17 -18.83 30.08
N LEU A 475 1.55 -19.62 29.20
CA LEU A 475 0.94 -19.10 27.97
C LEU A 475 -0.58 -19.11 28.12
N ASP A 476 -1.15 -17.91 28.09
CA ASP A 476 -2.58 -17.68 28.11
C ASP A 476 -3.05 -17.20 26.74
N TYR A 477 -3.24 -18.15 25.83
CA TYR A 477 -3.81 -17.89 24.51
C TYR A 477 -5.04 -18.79 24.31
N LYS A 478 -6.13 -18.40 24.96
CA LYS A 478 -7.47 -19.02 24.82
C LYS A 478 -8.45 -18.11 24.08
N GLU A 479 -7.95 -17.14 23.32
CA GLU A 479 -8.82 -16.24 22.54
C GLU A 479 -8.73 -16.57 21.05
N VAL A 480 -9.90 -16.83 20.48
CA VAL A 480 -10.16 -16.80 19.05
C VAL A 480 -9.63 -15.50 18.46
N ASN A 481 -8.71 -15.63 17.51
CA ASN A 481 -8.15 -14.52 16.78
C ASN A 481 -8.17 -14.82 15.28
N ASN A 482 -9.01 -14.08 14.56
CA ASN A 482 -9.19 -14.24 13.11
C ASN A 482 -7.90 -14.08 12.30
N ILE A 483 -6.83 -13.50 12.87
CA ILE A 483 -5.55 -13.42 12.18
C ILE A 483 -4.94 -14.80 11.90
N TYR A 484 -5.21 -15.80 12.75
CA TYR A 484 -4.66 -17.16 12.65
C TYR A 484 -5.04 -17.86 11.34
N ASP A 485 -6.16 -17.46 10.73
CA ASP A 485 -6.62 -18.01 9.47
C ASP A 485 -5.92 -17.39 8.25
N THR A 486 -5.37 -16.19 8.40
CA THR A 486 -4.92 -15.38 7.27
C THR A 486 -3.55 -15.79 6.71
N ALA A 487 -3.28 -15.38 5.47
CA ALA A 487 -1.97 -15.56 4.85
C ALA A 487 -0.82 -14.86 5.59
N TYR A 488 -1.11 -13.90 6.47
CA TYR A 488 -0.12 -13.24 7.34
C TYR A 488 0.66 -14.24 8.20
N MET A 489 0.00 -15.29 8.68
CA MET A 489 0.64 -16.28 9.55
C MET A 489 1.79 -17.01 8.87
N LEU A 490 1.78 -17.11 7.53
CA LEU A 490 2.87 -17.74 6.80
C LEU A 490 4.21 -17.02 7.01
N PRO A 491 4.41 -15.75 6.58
CA PRO A 491 5.67 -15.05 6.83
C PRO A 491 5.92 -14.77 8.32
N TYR A 492 4.89 -14.62 9.15
CA TYR A 492 5.07 -14.46 10.59
C TYR A 492 5.77 -15.68 11.21
N ILE A 493 5.27 -16.89 10.96
CA ILE A 493 5.86 -18.12 11.51
C ILE A 493 7.29 -18.33 10.98
N LEU A 494 7.51 -18.12 9.68
CA LEU A 494 8.85 -18.18 9.09
C LEU A 494 9.80 -17.20 9.80
N ASN A 495 9.37 -15.96 10.02
CA ASN A 495 10.19 -14.94 10.68
C ASN A 495 10.52 -15.29 12.14
N GLN A 496 9.58 -15.86 12.88
CA GLN A 496 9.76 -16.22 14.29
C GLN A 496 10.75 -17.38 14.46
N TYR A 497 10.63 -18.44 13.65
CA TYR A 497 11.55 -19.58 13.71
C TYR A 497 12.93 -19.21 13.19
N LEU A 498 13.02 -18.53 12.04
CA LEU A 498 14.32 -18.22 11.46
C LEU A 498 15.11 -17.23 12.33
N ASN A 499 14.45 -16.35 13.09
CA ASN A 499 15.12 -15.39 13.98
C ASN A 499 15.12 -15.79 15.47
N GLU A 500 14.88 -17.06 15.79
CA GLU A 500 15.01 -17.62 17.14
C GLU A 500 14.15 -16.91 18.22
N LYS A 501 13.04 -16.26 17.84
CA LYS A 501 12.14 -15.55 18.77
C LYS A 501 11.00 -16.45 19.30
N SER A 502 11.23 -17.77 19.39
CA SER A 502 10.30 -18.91 19.54
C SER A 502 8.95 -18.70 20.28
N ASN A 503 8.05 -17.90 19.70
CA ASN A 503 6.74 -17.57 20.28
C ASN A 503 5.57 -18.27 19.58
N VAL A 504 5.78 -19.34 18.80
CA VAL A 504 4.71 -19.93 17.93
C VAL A 504 4.11 -21.24 18.47
N ILE A 505 4.69 -21.83 19.53
CA ILE A 505 4.25 -23.14 20.04
C ILE A 505 2.79 -23.13 20.57
N PHE A 506 2.19 -21.95 20.74
CA PHE A 506 0.77 -21.82 21.06
C PHE A 506 -0.17 -22.31 19.94
N LEU A 507 0.28 -22.36 18.67
CA LEU A 507 -0.55 -22.88 17.57
C LEU A 507 -0.75 -24.38 17.72
N THR A 508 -2.01 -24.82 17.75
CA THR A 508 -2.38 -26.23 17.81
C THR A 508 -2.40 -26.85 16.41
N THR A 509 -2.42 -28.18 16.34
CA THR A 509 -2.55 -28.88 15.07
C THR A 509 -3.94 -28.66 14.47
N PHE A 510 -4.99 -28.70 15.31
CA PHE A 510 -6.38 -28.50 14.92
C PHE A 510 -7.02 -27.33 15.65
N ASP A 511 -8.01 -26.73 14.98
CA ASP A 511 -8.88 -25.74 15.58
C ASP A 511 -9.70 -26.32 16.74
N GLU A 512 -9.52 -25.75 17.92
CA GLU A 512 -10.28 -26.09 19.12
C GLU A 512 -11.38 -25.07 19.41
N ILE A 513 -12.39 -25.50 20.17
CA ILE A 513 -13.38 -24.59 20.76
C ILE A 513 -13.07 -24.48 22.25
N TYR A 514 -12.77 -23.27 22.72
CA TYR A 514 -12.66 -23.00 24.15
C TYR A 514 -14.01 -22.54 24.72
N GLY A 515 -14.28 -22.91 25.98
CA GLY A 515 -15.55 -22.58 26.63
C GLY A 515 -15.65 -21.08 26.92
N GLY A 516 -16.72 -20.43 26.42
CA GLY A 516 -17.01 -19.01 26.67
C GLY A 516 -17.07 -18.12 25.42
N GLU A 517 -16.64 -18.64 24.26
CA GLU A 517 -16.58 -17.88 23.01
C GLU A 517 -17.90 -17.96 22.20
N TYR A 518 -18.18 -16.93 21.40
CA TYR A 518 -19.31 -16.92 20.47
C TYR A 518 -19.01 -17.89 19.31
N ILE A 519 -19.44 -19.15 19.44
CA ILE A 519 -19.33 -20.16 18.38
C ILE A 519 -20.20 -19.72 17.20
N ASN A 520 -19.60 -19.02 16.24
CA ASN A 520 -20.20 -18.87 14.93
C ASN A 520 -19.94 -20.17 14.14
N ASN A 521 -20.90 -20.60 13.32
CA ASN A 521 -20.68 -21.77 12.45
C ASN A 521 -19.88 -21.35 11.20
N GLU A 522 -18.90 -20.46 11.33
CA GLU A 522 -18.05 -20.08 10.19
C GLU A 522 -16.94 -21.11 10.01
N LEU A 523 -16.52 -21.30 8.75
CA LEU A 523 -15.47 -22.26 8.39
C LEU A 523 -14.08 -21.83 8.90
N PHE A 524 -13.84 -20.51 8.90
CA PHE A 524 -12.67 -19.85 9.43
C PHE A 524 -13.17 -18.83 10.45
N TYR A 525 -12.92 -19.12 11.72
CA TYR A 525 -13.46 -18.36 12.84
C TYR A 525 -12.36 -17.81 13.76
N GLY A 526 -11.09 -17.95 13.39
CA GLY A 526 -9.96 -17.52 14.20
C GLY A 526 -9.45 -18.55 15.21
N GLY A 527 -9.67 -19.84 14.97
CA GLY A 527 -9.05 -20.88 15.79
C GLY A 527 -7.52 -20.94 15.59
N SER A 528 -6.79 -21.31 16.64
CA SER A 528 -5.33 -21.40 16.66
C SER A 528 -4.76 -22.63 15.92
N GLY A 529 -5.62 -23.45 15.31
CA GLY A 529 -5.20 -24.63 14.58
C GLY A 529 -4.49 -24.29 13.27
N ILE A 530 -3.39 -24.96 12.96
CA ILE A 530 -2.79 -24.92 11.62
C ILE A 530 -3.65 -25.67 10.58
N ILE A 531 -4.56 -26.53 11.04
CA ILE A 531 -5.60 -27.18 10.25
C ILE A 531 -6.95 -26.85 10.86
N ASN A 532 -7.92 -26.44 10.04
CA ASN A 532 -9.26 -26.14 10.55
C ASN A 532 -10.06 -27.41 10.88
N ARG A 533 -11.24 -27.24 11.50
CA ARG A 533 -12.10 -28.35 11.94
C ARG A 533 -12.64 -29.25 10.84
N GLN A 534 -12.51 -28.85 9.56
CA GLN A 534 -12.91 -29.65 8.41
C GLN A 534 -11.71 -30.31 7.70
N GLY A 535 -10.52 -30.26 8.30
CA GLY A 535 -9.31 -30.85 7.72
C GLY A 535 -8.64 -29.98 6.66
N ILE A 536 -8.99 -28.69 6.57
CA ILE A 536 -8.42 -27.76 5.59
C ILE A 536 -7.17 -27.12 6.19
N LYS A 537 -6.03 -27.31 5.52
CA LYS A 537 -4.74 -26.72 5.90
C LYS A 537 -4.78 -25.19 5.76
N LYS A 538 -4.32 -24.48 6.78
CA LYS A 538 -4.21 -23.01 6.80
C LYS A 538 -2.84 -22.57 6.27
N PRO A 539 -2.66 -21.29 5.91
CA PRO A 539 -1.34 -20.77 5.52
C PRO A 539 -0.23 -21.06 6.54
N SER A 540 -0.58 -21.11 7.83
CA SER A 540 0.33 -21.48 8.91
C SER A 540 0.90 -22.91 8.77
N TYR A 541 0.10 -23.90 8.35
CA TYR A 541 0.60 -25.26 8.05
C TYR A 541 1.73 -25.22 7.03
N TYR A 542 1.58 -24.39 5.99
CA TYR A 542 2.57 -24.30 4.93
C TYR A 542 3.84 -23.57 5.35
N ALA A 543 3.83 -22.76 6.42
CA ALA A 543 5.06 -22.23 6.98
C ALA A 543 5.98 -23.36 7.45
N TYR A 544 5.44 -24.29 8.26
CA TYR A 544 6.16 -25.49 8.70
C TYR A 544 6.60 -26.37 7.52
N TYR A 545 5.71 -26.59 6.54
CA TYR A 545 6.03 -27.37 5.35
C TYR A 545 7.18 -26.77 4.50
N LEU A 546 7.34 -25.44 4.49
CA LEU A 546 8.46 -24.78 3.81
C LEU A 546 9.74 -24.81 4.64
N LEU A 547 9.63 -24.65 5.97
CA LEU A 547 10.77 -24.77 6.90
C LEU A 547 11.40 -26.17 6.82
N SER A 548 10.58 -27.22 6.80
CA SER A 548 11.03 -28.61 6.75
C SER A 548 11.71 -29.04 5.44
N LYS A 549 11.87 -28.10 4.51
CA LYS A 549 12.56 -28.31 3.23
C LYS A 549 13.89 -27.58 3.15
N LEU A 550 14.25 -26.80 4.16
CA LEU A 550 15.55 -26.14 4.22
C LEU A 550 16.63 -27.19 4.51
N GLY A 551 17.80 -27.03 3.88
CA GLY A 551 18.99 -27.76 4.31
C GLY A 551 19.55 -27.26 5.64
N ASN A 552 20.41 -28.08 6.24
CA ASN A 552 21.02 -27.89 7.56
C ASN A 552 22.19 -26.89 7.58
N GLU A 553 22.72 -26.46 6.43
CA GLU A 553 23.79 -25.48 6.33
C GLU A 553 23.27 -24.14 5.79
N VAL A 554 23.42 -23.05 6.53
CA VAL A 554 23.11 -21.69 6.10
C VAL A 554 24.27 -21.09 5.29
N ILE A 555 24.00 -20.72 4.05
CA ILE A 555 24.92 -19.95 3.19
C ILE A 555 24.78 -18.46 3.48
N GLU A 556 23.54 -17.96 3.48
CA GLU A 556 23.25 -16.55 3.69
C GLU A 556 21.83 -16.37 4.21
N LYS A 557 21.62 -15.39 5.09
CA LYS A 557 20.33 -15.07 5.68
C LYS A 557 20.22 -13.56 5.83
N GLY A 558 19.04 -13.01 5.60
CA GLY A 558 18.74 -11.62 5.86
C GLY A 558 17.24 -11.39 6.01
N ASP A 559 16.84 -10.13 5.98
CA ASP A 559 15.46 -9.72 6.15
C ASP A 559 14.57 -10.29 5.04
N GLY A 560 13.72 -11.26 5.41
CA GLY A 560 12.79 -11.89 4.48
C GLY A 560 13.39 -12.95 3.57
N TYR A 561 14.59 -13.45 3.83
CA TYR A 561 15.13 -14.58 3.09
C TYR A 561 16.15 -15.41 3.88
N ILE A 562 16.24 -16.68 3.52
CA ILE A 562 17.31 -17.58 3.93
C ILE A 562 17.70 -18.46 2.75
N ILE A 563 19.00 -18.70 2.61
CA ILE A 563 19.60 -19.61 1.65
C ILE A 563 20.35 -20.66 2.42
N THR A 564 19.94 -21.90 2.22
CA THR A 564 20.54 -23.06 2.86
C THR A 564 21.02 -24.06 1.82
N LYS A 565 21.76 -25.03 2.31
CA LYS A 565 22.38 -26.09 1.53
C LYS A 565 22.34 -27.38 2.33
N GLU A 566 22.20 -28.47 1.61
CA GLU A 566 22.40 -29.83 2.11
C GLU A 566 23.08 -30.60 0.98
N ASP A 567 24.27 -31.15 1.22
CA ASP A 567 25.13 -31.77 0.21
C ASP A 567 25.40 -30.86 -1.02
N ASP A 568 24.82 -31.17 -2.18
CA ASP A 568 24.90 -30.35 -3.40
C ASP A 568 23.56 -29.68 -3.74
N HIS A 569 22.56 -29.79 -2.85
CA HIS A 569 21.24 -29.19 -2.99
C HIS A 569 21.22 -27.81 -2.36
N ILE A 570 20.57 -26.85 -3.03
CA ILE A 570 20.48 -25.46 -2.57
C ILE A 570 19.02 -25.12 -2.40
N GLN A 571 18.67 -24.56 -1.25
CA GLN A 571 17.32 -24.11 -0.93
C GLN A 571 17.31 -22.61 -0.70
N ILE A 572 16.41 -21.92 -1.38
CA ILE A 572 16.30 -20.46 -1.32
C ILE A 572 14.87 -20.14 -0.94
N LEU A 573 14.66 -19.73 0.30
CA LEU A 573 13.38 -19.30 0.83
C LEU A 573 13.36 -17.77 0.88
N VAL A 574 12.35 -17.16 0.25
CA VAL A 574 12.08 -15.73 0.29
C VAL A 574 10.64 -15.53 0.73
N TYR A 575 10.39 -14.61 1.66
CA TYR A 575 9.05 -14.34 2.18
C TYR A 575 8.83 -12.85 2.39
N SER A 576 7.56 -12.44 2.42
CA SER A 576 7.20 -11.05 2.72
C SER A 576 7.71 -10.69 4.10
N HIS A 577 8.62 -9.71 4.22
CA HIS A 577 9.16 -9.26 5.49
C HIS A 577 8.88 -7.79 5.74
N SER A 578 8.49 -7.45 6.97
CA SER A 578 8.38 -6.10 7.50
C SER A 578 8.78 -6.14 8.98
N GLU A 579 9.17 -4.99 9.54
CA GLU A 579 9.47 -4.85 10.99
C GLU A 579 8.29 -5.31 11.87
N GLU A 580 7.09 -5.36 11.31
CA GLU A 580 5.86 -5.77 11.99
C GLU A 580 5.81 -7.26 12.33
N LEU A 581 6.56 -8.11 11.61
CA LEU A 581 6.60 -9.57 11.86
C LEU A 581 7.32 -9.95 13.16
N GLU A 582 7.83 -8.97 13.91
CA GLU A 582 8.39 -9.19 15.24
C GLU A 582 7.33 -9.59 16.27
N SER A 583 6.06 -9.20 16.08
CA SER A 583 4.98 -9.52 17.01
C SER A 583 3.67 -9.85 16.28
N LEU A 584 2.76 -10.55 16.96
CA LEU A 584 1.45 -10.85 16.38
C LEU A 584 0.56 -9.59 16.42
N ILE A 585 0.08 -9.16 15.26
CA ILE A 585 -0.79 -7.97 15.13
C ILE A 585 -2.29 -8.33 15.23
N SER A 586 -3.16 -7.32 15.35
CA SER A 586 -4.61 -7.53 15.27
C SER A 586 -5.10 -7.63 13.83
N LEU A 587 -6.27 -8.27 13.61
CA LEU A 587 -6.90 -8.32 12.28
C LEU A 587 -7.29 -6.92 11.76
N GLU A 588 -7.73 -6.01 12.65
CA GLU A 588 -8.02 -4.64 12.25
C GLU A 588 -6.77 -3.91 11.79
N ASP A 589 -5.64 -4.11 12.49
CA ASP A 589 -4.37 -3.55 12.09
C ASP A 589 -3.92 -4.13 10.75
N LEU A 590 -4.08 -5.44 10.54
CA LEU A 590 -3.83 -6.08 9.24
C LEU A 590 -4.62 -5.39 8.11
N TYR A 591 -5.91 -5.09 8.31
CA TYR A 591 -6.73 -4.42 7.29
C TYR A 591 -6.42 -2.93 7.12
N LYS A 592 -6.26 -2.19 8.21
CA LYS A 592 -5.86 -0.77 8.19
C LYS A 592 -4.53 -0.63 7.44
N ARG A 593 -3.61 -1.57 7.66
CA ARG A 593 -2.27 -1.57 7.08
C ARG A 593 -2.21 -2.17 5.68
N ARG A 594 -3.11 -3.10 5.32
CA ARG A 594 -3.38 -3.43 3.90
C ARG A 594 -3.86 -2.20 3.11
N GLY A 595 -4.56 -1.28 3.77
CA GLY A 595 -4.90 0.04 3.23
C GLY A 595 -3.72 1.02 3.13
N LEU A 596 -2.61 0.73 3.83
CA LEU A 596 -1.34 1.46 3.87
C LEU A 596 -0.23 0.62 3.19
N LYS A 597 -0.43 0.26 1.92
CA LYS A 597 0.48 0.26 0.75
C LYS A 597 1.99 -0.06 0.89
N GLU A 598 2.48 -0.62 1.99
CA GLU A 598 3.83 -1.18 2.14
C GLU A 598 3.90 -2.70 1.89
N THR A 599 2.75 -3.39 1.94
CA THR A 599 2.60 -4.82 1.58
C THR A 599 2.18 -5.04 0.13
N ALA A 600 2.12 -3.97 -0.66
CA ALA A 600 1.79 -3.97 -2.08
C ALA A 600 2.97 -4.46 -2.93
N GLU A 601 3.04 -5.77 -3.15
CA GLU A 601 3.92 -6.47 -4.09
C GLU A 601 5.44 -6.20 -3.92
N LYS A 602 6.17 -7.18 -3.35
CA LYS A 602 7.64 -7.14 -3.29
C LYS A 602 8.24 -7.94 -4.42
N LYS A 603 9.04 -7.27 -5.26
CA LYS A 603 9.84 -7.91 -6.31
C LYS A 603 11.22 -8.25 -5.76
N PHE A 604 11.74 -9.40 -6.14
CA PHE A 604 13.09 -9.81 -5.76
C PHE A 604 13.85 -10.36 -6.97
N SER A 605 15.16 -10.13 -6.95
CA SER A 605 16.12 -10.62 -7.94
C SER A 605 17.25 -11.32 -7.20
N ILE A 606 17.33 -12.64 -7.36
CA ILE A 606 18.35 -13.48 -6.73
C ILE A 606 19.40 -13.79 -7.78
N ASN A 607 20.61 -13.30 -7.57
CA ASN A 607 21.77 -13.60 -8.42
C ASN A 607 22.63 -14.64 -7.72
N ILE A 608 22.69 -15.85 -8.26
CA ILE A 608 23.55 -16.92 -7.77
C ILE A 608 24.85 -16.88 -8.57
N ALA A 609 25.95 -16.56 -7.90
CA ALA A 609 27.28 -16.60 -8.48
C ALA A 609 27.77 -18.06 -8.57
N ALA A 610 28.31 -18.40 -9.73
CA ALA A 610 28.97 -19.67 -10.03
C ALA A 610 28.15 -20.93 -9.70
N LEU A 611 27.00 -21.10 -10.36
CA LEU A 611 26.20 -22.32 -10.24
C LEU A 611 27.00 -23.53 -10.77
N PRO A 612 27.42 -24.49 -9.91
CA PRO A 612 28.54 -25.39 -10.22
C PRO A 612 28.15 -26.59 -11.12
N TYR A 613 26.89 -26.98 -11.09
CA TYR A 613 26.31 -28.14 -11.77
C TYR A 613 25.04 -27.77 -12.54
N ASN A 614 24.46 -28.76 -13.20
CA ASN A 614 23.09 -28.66 -13.69
C ASN A 614 22.14 -29.00 -12.55
N TYR A 615 21.00 -28.32 -12.51
CA TYR A 615 20.02 -28.44 -11.44
C TYR A 615 18.62 -28.62 -11.99
N LYS A 616 17.86 -29.54 -11.40
CA LYS A 616 16.40 -29.52 -11.45
C LYS A 616 15.93 -28.50 -10.42
N ILE A 617 14.96 -27.69 -10.79
CA ILE A 617 14.40 -26.65 -9.91
C ILE A 617 12.97 -27.02 -9.57
N VAL A 618 12.66 -27.05 -8.28
CA VAL A 618 11.29 -27.10 -7.78
C VAL A 618 10.99 -25.77 -7.10
N THR A 619 9.96 -25.07 -7.55
CA THR A 619 9.52 -23.80 -6.96
C THR A 619 8.18 -24.01 -6.28
N TYR A 620 8.11 -23.74 -4.99
CA TYR A 620 6.87 -23.64 -4.23
C TYR A 620 6.52 -22.16 -4.07
N LYS A 621 5.28 -21.80 -4.41
CA LYS A 621 4.75 -20.45 -4.21
C LYS A 621 3.46 -20.53 -3.40
N ILE A 622 3.39 -19.77 -2.32
CA ILE A 622 2.16 -19.55 -1.57
C ILE A 622 2.04 -18.06 -1.21
N ASP A 623 0.89 -17.47 -1.51
CA ASP A 623 0.55 -16.08 -1.19
C ASP A 623 -0.97 -15.91 -1.10
N GLU A 624 -1.43 -14.68 -0.93
CA GLU A 624 -2.85 -14.35 -0.85
C GLU A 624 -3.64 -14.72 -2.11
N GLY A 625 -2.98 -14.72 -3.27
CA GLY A 625 -3.58 -15.08 -4.56
C GLY A 625 -3.48 -16.57 -4.91
N LYS A 626 -2.60 -17.33 -4.24
CA LYS A 626 -2.30 -18.74 -4.53
C LYS A 626 -2.02 -19.52 -3.25
N GLY A 627 -2.83 -20.56 -3.00
CA GLY A 627 -2.57 -21.53 -1.93
C GLY A 627 -3.09 -21.13 -0.54
N SER A 628 -3.58 -19.90 -0.36
CA SER A 628 -4.23 -19.48 0.90
C SER A 628 -5.68 -19.96 0.98
N SER A 629 -5.96 -20.85 1.92
CA SER A 629 -7.32 -21.37 2.16
C SER A 629 -8.30 -20.32 2.62
N TYR A 630 -7.86 -19.37 3.46
CA TYR A 630 -8.70 -18.27 3.89
C TYR A 630 -9.09 -17.35 2.73
N ASN A 631 -8.13 -16.97 1.87
CA ASN A 631 -8.42 -16.12 0.71
C ASN A 631 -9.29 -16.83 -0.33
N ASN A 632 -9.11 -18.14 -0.53
CA ASN A 632 -10.00 -18.93 -1.38
C ASN A 632 -11.44 -18.96 -0.81
N TRP A 633 -11.59 -19.14 0.51
CA TRP A 633 -12.90 -19.06 1.18
C TRP A 633 -13.54 -17.67 1.09
N LEU A 634 -12.75 -16.59 1.24
CA LEU A 634 -13.22 -15.22 0.99
C LEU A 634 -13.75 -15.08 -0.44
N SER A 635 -13.04 -15.65 -1.42
CA SER A 635 -13.41 -15.62 -2.85
C SER A 635 -14.68 -16.41 -3.15
N MET A 636 -15.02 -17.41 -2.33
CA MET A 636 -16.31 -18.13 -2.39
C MET A 636 -17.48 -17.32 -1.80
N GLY A 637 -17.24 -16.10 -1.31
CA GLY A 637 -18.26 -15.27 -0.68
C GLY A 637 -18.48 -15.57 0.81
N ARG A 638 -17.47 -16.14 1.49
CA ARG A 638 -17.50 -16.45 2.93
C ARG A 638 -18.66 -17.39 3.33
N PRO A 639 -18.85 -18.53 2.66
CA PRO A 639 -19.91 -19.46 3.03
C PRO A 639 -19.72 -19.92 4.47
N LYS A 640 -20.79 -19.83 5.27
CA LYS A 640 -20.78 -20.34 6.66
C LYS A 640 -20.69 -21.87 6.67
N ARG A 641 -21.36 -22.52 5.71
CA ARG A 641 -21.37 -23.96 5.57
C ARG A 641 -20.98 -24.29 4.14
N ILE A 642 -20.19 -25.33 4.01
CA ILE A 642 -19.81 -25.90 2.72
C ILE A 642 -20.16 -27.37 2.70
N ASP A 643 -20.50 -27.89 1.52
CA ASP A 643 -20.66 -29.32 1.30
C ASP A 643 -19.31 -30.03 1.07
N GLU A 644 -19.36 -31.35 0.86
CA GLU A 644 -18.15 -32.15 0.64
C GLU A 644 -17.40 -31.76 -0.64
N TYR A 645 -18.12 -31.42 -1.71
CA TYR A 645 -17.52 -31.00 -2.97
C TYR A 645 -16.81 -29.66 -2.82
N GLU A 646 -17.46 -28.68 -2.19
CA GLU A 646 -16.89 -27.38 -1.88
C GLU A 646 -15.67 -27.48 -0.95
N ARG A 647 -15.71 -28.37 0.05
CA ARG A 647 -14.58 -28.67 0.93
C ARG A 647 -13.40 -29.21 0.13
N ASP A 648 -13.63 -30.20 -0.72
CA ASP A 648 -12.56 -30.83 -1.51
C ASP A 648 -11.97 -29.84 -2.51
N LEU A 649 -12.80 -28.99 -3.14
CA LEU A 649 -12.34 -27.90 -3.99
C LEU A 649 -11.46 -26.90 -3.23
N LEU A 650 -11.86 -26.55 -2.01
CA LEU A 650 -11.11 -25.65 -1.16
C LEU A 650 -9.77 -26.28 -0.74
N ILE A 651 -9.73 -27.57 -0.39
CA ILE A 651 -8.48 -28.30 -0.12
C ILE A 651 -7.55 -28.27 -1.34
N GLN A 652 -8.06 -28.61 -2.52
CA GLN A 652 -7.25 -28.68 -3.76
C GLN A 652 -6.72 -27.30 -4.21
N SER A 653 -7.47 -26.23 -3.96
CA SER A 653 -7.05 -24.86 -4.30
C SER A 653 -6.13 -24.22 -3.26
N SER A 654 -6.02 -24.83 -2.08
CA SER A 654 -5.28 -24.30 -0.94
C SER A 654 -3.97 -25.06 -0.68
N VAL A 655 -3.26 -25.39 -1.75
CA VAL A 655 -1.91 -25.97 -1.71
C VAL A 655 -0.92 -25.01 -2.38
N PRO A 656 0.37 -25.05 -2.02
CA PRO A 656 1.39 -24.27 -2.71
C PRO A 656 1.37 -24.54 -4.22
N ASN A 657 1.47 -23.49 -5.02
CA ASN A 657 1.67 -23.62 -6.45
C ASN A 657 3.08 -24.15 -6.72
N ILE A 658 3.18 -25.34 -7.29
CA ILE A 658 4.46 -26.00 -7.58
C ILE A 658 4.79 -25.82 -9.06
N LYS A 659 6.00 -25.34 -9.36
CA LYS A 659 6.58 -25.29 -10.71
C LYS A 659 7.85 -26.10 -10.78
N LEU A 660 8.05 -26.78 -11.91
CA LEU A 660 9.27 -27.52 -12.20
C LEU A 660 10.07 -26.79 -13.27
N GLY A 661 11.38 -26.74 -13.11
CA GLY A 661 12.31 -26.07 -14.02
C GLY A 661 13.65 -26.77 -14.07
N PHE A 662 14.57 -26.22 -14.87
CA PHE A 662 15.92 -26.71 -15.03
C PHE A 662 16.89 -25.55 -15.22
N ALA A 663 18.01 -25.58 -14.51
CA ALA A 663 19.11 -24.64 -14.67
C ALA A 663 20.37 -25.37 -15.11
N LYS A 664 21.04 -24.82 -16.13
CA LYS A 664 22.36 -25.28 -16.54
C LYS A 664 23.43 -24.66 -15.65
N LYS A 665 24.54 -25.38 -15.48
CA LYS A 665 25.78 -24.81 -14.94
C LYS A 665 26.07 -23.48 -15.63
N SER A 666 26.23 -22.42 -14.83
CA SER A 666 26.40 -21.05 -15.34
C SER A 666 27.26 -20.21 -14.39
N PRO A 667 28.10 -19.29 -14.90
CA PRO A 667 28.81 -18.33 -14.07
C PRO A 667 27.89 -17.45 -13.23
N ILE A 668 26.70 -17.13 -13.75
CA ILE A 668 25.66 -16.39 -13.03
C ILE A 668 24.31 -17.03 -13.39
N TYR A 669 23.50 -17.31 -12.38
CA TYR A 669 22.12 -17.72 -12.55
C TYR A 669 21.21 -16.73 -11.84
N ASN A 670 20.20 -16.20 -12.53
CA ASN A 670 19.30 -15.20 -11.98
C ASN A 670 17.88 -15.77 -11.84
N ILE A 671 17.27 -15.52 -10.68
CA ILE A 671 15.85 -15.77 -10.41
C ILE A 671 15.18 -14.43 -10.14
N VAL A 672 14.24 -14.03 -11.00
CA VAL A 672 13.35 -12.88 -10.75
C VAL A 672 11.96 -13.40 -10.43
N SER A 673 11.38 -12.92 -9.32
CA SER A 673 10.00 -13.22 -8.98
C SER A 673 9.39 -12.12 -8.10
N LYS A 674 8.09 -12.27 -7.81
CA LYS A 674 7.29 -11.32 -7.03
C LYS A 674 6.39 -12.02 -6.03
N ILE A 675 6.34 -11.50 -4.80
CA ILE A 675 5.37 -11.88 -3.78
C ILE A 675 4.28 -10.82 -3.73
N GLU A 676 3.03 -11.23 -3.85
CA GLU A 676 1.85 -10.37 -3.74
C GLU A 676 1.29 -10.47 -2.30
N GLY A 677 1.23 -9.35 -1.57
CA GLY A 677 0.75 -9.34 -0.18
C GLY A 677 1.66 -10.14 0.76
N TYR A 678 1.05 -10.91 1.67
CA TYR A 678 1.77 -11.86 2.54
C TYR A 678 1.94 -13.20 1.83
N GLY A 679 3.19 -13.64 1.66
CA GLY A 679 3.51 -14.88 0.97
C GLY A 679 4.96 -15.31 1.10
N ALA A 680 5.28 -16.44 0.48
CA ALA A 680 6.62 -17.00 0.41
C ALA A 680 6.86 -17.77 -0.90
N PHE A 681 8.12 -17.82 -1.31
CA PHE A 681 8.67 -18.67 -2.35
C PHE A 681 9.78 -19.53 -1.78
N LEU A 682 9.76 -20.83 -2.08
CA LEU A 682 10.90 -21.71 -1.88
C LEU A 682 11.37 -22.25 -3.23
N PHE A 683 12.63 -22.03 -3.55
CA PHE A 683 13.30 -22.64 -4.69
C PHE A 683 14.23 -23.73 -4.18
N ILE A 684 14.02 -24.96 -4.63
CA ILE A 684 14.92 -26.09 -4.36
C ILE A 684 15.65 -26.41 -5.66
N LEU A 685 16.97 -26.27 -5.64
CA LEU A 685 17.86 -26.62 -6.73
C LEU A 685 18.49 -27.98 -6.40
N GLU A 686 17.98 -29.03 -7.03
CA GLU A 686 18.47 -30.41 -6.89
C GLU A 686 19.50 -30.71 -7.99
N ARG A 687 20.72 -31.13 -7.61
CA ARG A 687 21.78 -31.48 -8.55
C ARG A 687 21.36 -32.65 -9.45
N VAL A 688 21.66 -32.56 -10.74
CA VAL A 688 21.42 -33.61 -11.76
C VAL A 688 22.70 -34.33 -12.15
#